data_AF-A0A1U8MSF9-F1
#
_entry.id   AF-A0A1U8MSF9-F1
#
_cell.length_a   1.000
_cell.length_b   1.000
_cell.length_c   1.000
_cell.angle_alpha   90.00
_cell.angle_beta   90.00
_cell.angle_gamma   90.00
#
_symmetry.space_group_name_H-M   'P 1'
#
loop_
_entity.id
_entity.type
_entity.pdbx_description
1 polymer ?
#
loop_
_entity_poly.entity_id
_entity_poly.type
_entity_poly.pdbx_seq_one_letter_code
_entity_poly.pdbx_strand_id
1 'polypeptide(L)'
;MKWMALKNKDEEMNLIILELRNSLASLQEQLVKEESEKKAAMDSLAKEKEARVSLERSKASLSEELDKVQAELDSANQRIESINDMYKLLQEYNSSLQIYNSKLQTDVTAAHETIKRGEKERLAAVENLHNLRGEHKSLQDQLTSSIASQDGVMKQKEALLNEVACLRMELHQIKDDRVQYQQQAQSLAVEASKYKELATNSSGLEEKCLSQGNQIQILHDQLAVAERKLQMSDTFALEKRKEFEGQKEIIKELHKCLEDAEFKLIEGEKLRKKLHNTILELKGNIRVFCRVRPQLADDSSSNHGKVFSYPTVMEYLDRSIDMTHNGQKHSFIFDKVFMPDVSQEEVFVEISQLVQSALDGYKVCIFAYGQTGSGKTYTMMGKPGQPDEKGLIPRSLEQIFQTTQALQHQGWRYEMQVSMLEIYNETIRDLLSTNRDSSRFENGVTGKQYMIKHDANGNTQVSDLTIVDVQSSREVSFLLDRAAQSRSVGRTQMNEQSSRSHFVFTMRITGVNESTEQQVQGVLNLIDLAGSERLSKSGSTGDRLKETQAINKSLSSLADVIFALAKKEDHVPFRNSKLTYLLQPCLGGDSKTLMFVNLSPEPSSASESLCSLRFAARVNACEIGTPRRQLNIRTSNSRLSYG
;
A
#
# COMPACT_ATOMS: atom_id res chain seq x y z
N MET A 1 -79.67 -43.04 125.02
CA MET A 1 -80.03 -42.70 123.63
C MET A 1 -79.10 -41.67 122.96
N LYS A 2 -78.80 -40.50 123.55
CA LYS A 2 -77.95 -39.46 122.91
C LYS A 2 -76.48 -39.86 122.61
N TRP A 3 -75.84 -40.71 123.43
CA TRP A 3 -74.44 -41.09 123.24
C TRP A 3 -74.22 -42.08 122.08
N MET A 4 -75.15 -43.03 121.87
CA MET A 4 -75.12 -43.93 120.70
C MET A 4 -75.33 -43.18 119.38
N ALA A 5 -76.19 -42.16 119.35
CA ALA A 5 -76.43 -41.35 118.16
C ALA A 5 -75.20 -40.50 117.76
N LEU A 6 -74.42 -40.02 118.74
CA LEU A 6 -73.15 -39.34 118.47
C LEU A 6 -72.08 -40.32 117.95
N LYS A 7 -71.99 -41.51 118.53
CA LYS A 7 -71.03 -42.53 118.11
C LYS A 7 -71.29 -43.05 116.70
N ASN A 8 -72.56 -43.27 116.33
CA ASN A 8 -72.93 -43.61 114.95
C ASN A 8 -72.58 -42.50 113.96
N LYS A 9 -72.78 -41.22 114.31
CA LYS A 9 -72.39 -40.10 113.46
C LYS A 9 -70.87 -39.96 113.31
N ASP A 10 -70.12 -40.27 114.36
CA ASP A 10 -68.65 -40.26 114.32
C ASP A 10 -68.11 -41.42 113.46
N GLU A 11 -68.72 -42.62 113.55
CA GLU A 11 -68.41 -43.75 112.68
C GLU A 11 -68.77 -43.47 111.20
N GLU A 12 -69.92 -42.85 110.94
CA GLU A 12 -70.36 -42.42 109.61
C GLU A 12 -69.43 -41.34 109.02
N MET A 13 -69.02 -40.37 109.84
CA MET A 13 -68.08 -39.34 109.42
C MET A 13 -66.67 -39.91 109.16
N ASN A 14 -66.21 -40.87 109.97
CA ASN A 14 -64.95 -41.56 109.74
C ASN A 14 -64.96 -42.43 108.47
N LEU A 15 -66.10 -43.07 108.15
CA LEU A 15 -66.31 -43.77 106.88
C LEU A 15 -66.22 -42.82 105.68
N ILE A 16 -66.88 -41.66 105.76
CA ILE A 16 -66.82 -40.62 104.70
C ILE A 16 -65.39 -40.08 104.55
N ILE A 17 -64.66 -39.84 105.65
CA ILE A 17 -63.26 -39.40 105.61
C ILE A 17 -62.38 -40.47 104.96
N LEU A 18 -62.60 -41.75 105.25
CA LEU A 18 -61.86 -42.84 104.64
C LEU A 18 -62.13 -42.94 103.14
N GLU A 19 -63.40 -42.81 102.74
CA GLU A 19 -63.82 -42.83 101.34
C GLU A 19 -63.24 -41.63 100.56
N LEU A 20 -63.29 -40.43 101.14
CA LEU A 20 -62.67 -39.23 100.57
C LEU A 20 -61.15 -39.35 100.47
N ARG A 21 -60.47 -39.96 101.46
CA ARG A 21 -59.03 -40.23 101.40
C ARG A 21 -58.68 -41.22 100.30
N ASN A 22 -59.48 -42.27 100.12
CA ASN A 22 -59.29 -43.24 99.05
C ASN A 22 -59.53 -42.61 97.67
N SER A 23 -60.56 -41.77 97.52
CA SER A 23 -60.78 -40.99 96.30
C SER A 23 -59.67 -39.99 96.04
N LEU A 24 -59.14 -39.30 97.05
CA LEU A 24 -58.00 -38.40 96.92
C LEU A 24 -56.74 -39.15 96.46
N ALA A 25 -56.46 -40.31 97.06
CA ALA A 25 -55.31 -41.14 96.65
C ALA A 25 -55.45 -41.63 95.20
N SER A 26 -56.65 -42.08 94.81
CA SER A 26 -56.93 -42.51 93.44
C SER A 26 -56.80 -41.37 92.42
N LEU A 27 -57.31 -40.17 92.76
CA LEU A 27 -57.16 -38.99 91.91
C LEU A 27 -55.72 -38.51 91.81
N GLN A 28 -54.93 -38.60 92.89
CA GLN A 28 -53.49 -38.30 92.84
C GLN A 28 -52.73 -39.27 91.95
N GLU A 29 -53.04 -40.57 92.00
CA GLU A 29 -52.44 -41.58 91.13
C GLU A 29 -52.80 -41.34 89.66
N GLN A 30 -54.07 -41.01 89.38
CA GLN A 30 -54.52 -40.62 88.03
C GLN A 30 -53.82 -39.34 87.55
N LEU A 31 -53.67 -38.33 88.39
CA LEU A 31 -52.99 -37.08 88.05
C LEU A 31 -51.52 -37.33 87.69
N VAL A 32 -50.81 -38.14 88.50
CA VAL A 32 -49.40 -38.50 88.22
C VAL A 32 -49.27 -39.28 86.92
N LYS A 33 -50.22 -40.19 86.64
CA LYS A 33 -50.25 -40.94 85.38
C LYS A 33 -50.47 -40.02 84.18
N GLU A 34 -51.45 -39.11 84.24
CA GLU A 34 -51.73 -38.12 83.19
C GLU A 34 -50.55 -37.16 82.99
N GLU A 35 -49.88 -36.71 84.06
CA GLU A 35 -48.68 -35.88 83.97
C GLU A 35 -47.52 -36.62 83.28
N SER A 36 -47.34 -37.91 83.59
CA SER A 36 -46.37 -38.79 82.94
C SER A 36 -46.68 -38.97 81.45
N GLU A 37 -47.93 -39.28 81.10
CA GLU A 37 -48.36 -39.46 79.70
C GLU A 37 -48.25 -38.15 78.90
N LYS A 38 -48.64 -37.02 79.49
CA LYS A 38 -48.45 -35.69 78.91
C LYS A 38 -46.98 -35.38 78.64
N LYS A 39 -46.08 -35.72 79.58
CA LYS A 39 -44.64 -35.52 79.40
C LYS A 39 -44.10 -36.38 78.25
N ALA A 40 -44.48 -37.65 78.19
CA ALA A 40 -44.09 -38.54 77.09
C ALA A 40 -44.60 -38.04 75.71
N ALA A 41 -45.83 -37.53 75.66
CA ALA A 41 -46.40 -36.94 74.44
C ALA A 41 -45.65 -35.66 74.01
N MET A 42 -45.26 -34.79 74.96
CA MET A 42 -44.46 -33.60 74.67
C MET A 42 -43.06 -33.96 74.14
N ASP A 43 -42.40 -34.96 74.73
CA ASP A 43 -41.09 -35.44 74.27
C ASP A 43 -41.17 -36.06 72.87
N SER A 44 -42.25 -36.82 72.57
CA SER A 44 -42.49 -37.35 71.23
C SER A 44 -42.72 -36.24 70.20
N LEU A 45 -43.53 -35.23 70.55
CA LEU A 45 -43.80 -34.08 69.68
C LEU A 45 -42.52 -33.27 69.41
N ALA A 46 -41.64 -33.13 70.41
CA ALA A 46 -40.35 -32.46 70.26
C ALA A 46 -39.45 -33.20 69.25
N LYS A 47 -39.33 -34.53 69.38
CA LYS A 47 -38.57 -35.36 68.43
C LYS A 47 -39.13 -35.28 67.01
N GLU A 48 -40.44 -35.29 66.85
CA GLU A 48 -41.08 -35.17 65.53
C GLU A 48 -40.86 -33.79 64.91
N LYS A 49 -40.89 -32.71 65.70
CA LYS A 49 -40.53 -31.37 65.24
C LYS A 49 -39.08 -31.29 64.77
N GLU A 50 -38.13 -31.87 65.51
CA GLU A 50 -36.73 -31.91 65.10
C GLU A 50 -36.54 -32.71 63.80
N ALA A 51 -37.19 -33.87 63.67
CA ALA A 51 -37.17 -34.67 62.45
C ALA A 51 -37.78 -33.93 61.25
N ARG A 52 -38.86 -33.16 61.47
CA ARG A 52 -39.46 -32.34 60.42
C ARG A 52 -38.53 -31.23 59.95
N VAL A 53 -37.86 -30.54 60.88
CA VAL A 53 -36.90 -29.48 60.55
C VAL A 53 -35.70 -30.03 59.78
N SER A 54 -35.19 -31.21 60.14
CA SER A 54 -34.08 -31.84 59.40
C SER A 54 -34.51 -32.24 57.98
N LEU A 55 -35.73 -32.74 57.82
CA LEU A 55 -36.29 -33.12 56.52
C LEU A 55 -36.57 -31.90 55.63
N GLU A 56 -37.07 -30.80 56.20
CA GLU A 56 -37.23 -29.52 55.50
C GLU A 56 -35.89 -28.93 55.04
N ARG A 57 -34.82 -29.03 55.87
CA ARG A 57 -33.46 -28.63 55.47
C ARG A 57 -32.92 -29.49 54.32
N SER A 58 -33.11 -30.81 54.39
CA SER A 58 -32.70 -31.73 53.32
C SER A 58 -33.43 -31.44 52.01
N LYS A 59 -34.75 -31.20 52.08
CA LYS A 59 -35.57 -30.81 50.92
C LYS A 59 -35.08 -29.49 50.31
N ALA A 60 -34.73 -28.50 51.13
CA ALA A 60 -34.19 -27.23 50.64
C ALA A 60 -32.84 -27.42 49.93
N SER A 61 -31.94 -28.24 50.49
CA SER A 61 -30.65 -28.57 49.87
C SER A 61 -30.82 -29.27 48.52
N LEU A 62 -31.71 -30.26 48.45
CA LEU A 62 -32.01 -30.98 47.20
C LEU A 62 -32.64 -30.07 46.14
N SER A 63 -33.48 -29.11 46.55
CA SER A 63 -34.05 -28.11 45.64
C SER A 63 -32.96 -27.22 45.05
N GLU A 64 -32.00 -26.78 45.86
CA GLU A 64 -30.89 -25.94 45.39
C GLU A 64 -29.95 -26.71 44.44
N GLU A 65 -29.70 -27.99 44.71
CA GLU A 65 -28.95 -28.86 43.79
C GLU A 65 -29.70 -29.07 42.46
N LEU A 66 -31.03 -29.27 42.51
CA LEU A 66 -31.85 -29.40 41.31
C LEU A 66 -31.79 -28.14 40.45
N ASP A 67 -31.90 -26.95 41.06
CA ASP A 67 -31.82 -25.67 40.36
C ASP A 67 -30.44 -25.46 39.71
N LYS A 68 -29.35 -25.88 40.38
CA LYS A 68 -27.99 -25.84 39.82
C LYS A 68 -27.86 -26.76 38.61
N VAL A 69 -28.32 -28.00 38.71
CA VAL A 69 -28.27 -28.97 37.60
C VAL A 69 -29.11 -28.49 36.42
N GLN A 70 -30.28 -27.89 36.67
CA GLN A 70 -31.13 -27.33 35.62
C GLN A 70 -30.42 -26.17 34.89
N ALA A 71 -29.76 -25.27 35.62
CA ALA A 71 -28.99 -24.18 35.02
C ALA A 71 -27.78 -24.68 34.20
N GLU A 72 -27.11 -25.74 34.66
CA GLU A 72 -26.03 -26.39 33.91
C GLU A 72 -26.54 -27.04 32.62
N LEU A 73 -27.70 -27.71 32.69
CA LEU A 73 -28.35 -28.31 31.53
C LEU A 73 -28.74 -27.26 30.48
N ASP A 74 -29.31 -26.14 30.91
CA ASP A 74 -29.68 -25.03 30.02
C ASP A 74 -28.44 -24.41 29.37
N SER A 75 -27.35 -24.24 30.13
CA SER A 75 -26.06 -23.78 29.58
C SER A 75 -25.47 -24.78 28.58
N ALA A 76 -25.57 -26.08 28.84
CA ALA A 76 -25.10 -27.11 27.92
C ALA A 76 -25.93 -27.13 26.62
N ASN A 77 -27.25 -26.98 26.70
CA ASN A 77 -28.14 -26.91 25.55
C ASN A 77 -27.83 -25.69 24.67
N GLN A 78 -27.59 -24.52 25.27
CA GLN A 78 -27.17 -23.32 24.52
C GLN A 78 -25.83 -23.53 23.79
N ARG A 79 -24.88 -24.26 24.40
CA ARG A 79 -23.61 -24.60 23.73
C ARG A 79 -23.84 -25.54 22.55
N ILE A 80 -24.71 -26.54 22.69
CA ILE A 80 -25.05 -27.46 21.59
C ILE A 80 -25.67 -26.70 20.43
N GLU A 81 -26.59 -25.78 20.71
CA GLU A 81 -27.24 -24.95 19.68
C GLU A 81 -26.21 -24.07 18.95
N SER A 82 -25.30 -23.41 19.68
CA SER A 82 -24.22 -22.63 19.09
C SER A 82 -23.25 -23.46 18.23
N ILE A 83 -22.96 -24.70 18.64
CA ILE A 83 -22.12 -25.62 17.85
C ILE A 83 -22.84 -26.05 16.57
N ASN A 84 -24.14 -26.33 16.63
CA ASN A 84 -24.94 -26.67 15.46
C ASN A 84 -25.00 -25.51 14.45
N ASP A 85 -25.15 -24.28 14.92
CA ASP A 85 -25.12 -23.09 14.06
C ASP A 85 -23.74 -22.93 13.39
N MET A 86 -22.65 -23.13 14.13
CA MET A 86 -21.31 -23.12 13.55
C MET A 86 -21.12 -24.24 12.52
N TYR A 87 -21.63 -25.45 12.78
CA TYR A 87 -21.53 -26.56 11.85
C TYR A 87 -22.28 -26.26 10.54
N LYS A 88 -23.47 -25.66 10.64
CA LYS A 88 -24.24 -25.22 9.48
C LYS A 88 -23.49 -24.17 8.65
N LEU A 89 -22.91 -23.17 9.31
CA LEU A 89 -22.12 -22.13 8.63
C LEU A 89 -20.88 -22.73 7.94
N LEU A 90 -20.20 -23.68 8.59
CA LEU A 90 -19.07 -24.39 8.01
C LEU A 90 -19.48 -25.21 6.79
N GLN A 91 -20.67 -25.80 6.80
CA GLN A 91 -21.21 -26.57 5.68
C GLN A 91 -21.53 -25.65 4.48
N GLU A 92 -22.11 -24.48 4.72
CA GLU A 92 -22.36 -23.45 3.69
C GLU A 92 -21.05 -22.91 3.10
N TYR A 93 -20.03 -22.70 3.93
CA TYR A 93 -18.69 -22.29 3.50
C TYR A 93 -18.02 -23.36 2.63
N ASN A 94 -18.08 -24.63 3.04
CA ASN A 94 -17.54 -25.74 2.24
C ASN A 94 -18.24 -25.88 0.89
N SER A 95 -19.57 -25.70 0.83
CA SER A 95 -20.32 -25.71 -0.43
C SER A 95 -19.89 -24.55 -1.35
N SER A 96 -19.69 -23.36 -0.78
CA SER A 96 -19.19 -22.20 -1.53
C SER A 96 -17.79 -22.42 -2.08
N LEU A 97 -16.89 -23.01 -1.29
CA LEU A 97 -15.55 -23.41 -1.74
C LEU A 97 -15.58 -24.44 -2.86
N GLN A 98 -16.48 -25.42 -2.80
CA GLN A 98 -16.66 -26.40 -3.89
C GLN A 98 -17.11 -25.74 -5.20
N ILE A 99 -18.06 -24.81 -5.14
CA ILE A 99 -18.51 -24.04 -6.31
C ILE A 99 -17.35 -23.22 -6.89
N TYR A 100 -16.58 -22.56 -6.03
CA TYR A 100 -15.43 -21.76 -6.45
C TYR A 100 -14.34 -22.62 -7.10
N ASN A 101 -14.01 -23.77 -6.53
CA ASN A 101 -13.04 -24.72 -7.11
C ASN A 101 -13.49 -25.25 -8.48
N SER A 102 -14.79 -25.55 -8.63
CA SER A 102 -15.37 -25.97 -9.91
C SER A 102 -15.25 -24.86 -10.98
N LYS A 103 -15.48 -23.61 -10.58
CA LYS A 103 -15.28 -22.45 -11.47
C LYS A 103 -13.82 -22.29 -11.87
N LEU A 104 -12.89 -22.38 -10.92
CA LEU A 104 -11.45 -22.35 -11.18
C LEU A 104 -11.01 -23.45 -12.16
N GLN A 105 -11.52 -24.68 -12.00
CA GLN A 105 -11.23 -25.76 -12.95
C GLN A 105 -11.76 -25.46 -14.35
N THR A 106 -12.94 -24.85 -14.45
CA THR A 106 -13.52 -24.42 -15.73
C THR A 106 -12.66 -23.35 -16.39
N ASP A 107 -12.25 -22.33 -15.64
CA ASP A 107 -11.41 -21.23 -16.12
C ASP A 107 -10.02 -21.72 -16.56
N VAL A 108 -9.41 -22.64 -15.79
CA VAL A 108 -8.14 -23.29 -16.15
C VAL A 108 -8.28 -24.08 -17.45
N THR A 109 -9.39 -24.78 -17.66
CA THR A 109 -9.64 -25.55 -18.89
C THR A 109 -9.79 -24.61 -20.09
N ALA A 110 -10.55 -23.52 -19.96
CA ALA A 110 -10.70 -22.51 -21.00
C ALA A 110 -9.37 -21.81 -21.35
N ALA A 111 -8.53 -21.54 -20.35
CA ALA A 111 -7.19 -21.00 -20.56
C ALA A 111 -6.29 -21.97 -21.33
N HIS A 112 -6.31 -23.27 -21.00
CA HIS A 112 -5.57 -24.30 -21.73
C HIS A 112 -6.00 -24.39 -23.20
N GLU A 113 -7.30 -24.32 -23.49
CA GLU A 113 -7.79 -24.29 -24.88
C GLU A 113 -7.33 -23.06 -25.64
N THR A 114 -7.27 -21.90 -24.97
CA THR A 114 -6.80 -20.65 -25.56
C THR A 114 -5.29 -20.72 -25.86
N ILE A 115 -4.49 -21.25 -24.94
CA ILE A 115 -3.06 -21.48 -25.14
C ILE A 115 -2.83 -22.43 -26.32
N LYS A 116 -3.55 -23.55 -26.37
CA LYS A 116 -3.44 -24.54 -27.46
C LYS A 116 -3.78 -23.93 -28.82
N ARG A 117 -4.75 -23.02 -28.88
CA ARG A 117 -5.08 -22.26 -30.10
C ARG A 117 -3.95 -21.32 -30.50
N GLY A 118 -3.42 -20.55 -29.55
CA GLY A 118 -2.28 -19.66 -29.78
C GLY A 118 -1.02 -20.40 -30.23
N GLU A 119 -0.75 -21.59 -29.70
CA GLU A 119 0.37 -22.43 -30.15
C GLU A 119 0.21 -22.90 -31.60
N LYS A 120 -1.01 -23.28 -32.00
CA LYS A 120 -1.31 -23.66 -33.38
C LYS A 120 -1.11 -22.50 -34.35
N GLU A 121 -1.58 -21.31 -33.98
CA GLU A 121 -1.38 -20.07 -34.76
C GLU A 121 0.11 -19.71 -34.87
N ARG A 122 0.87 -19.83 -33.76
CA ARG A 122 2.32 -19.61 -33.74
C ARG A 122 3.05 -20.56 -34.69
N LEU A 123 2.70 -21.85 -34.68
CA LEU A 123 3.31 -22.84 -35.59
C LEU A 123 3.04 -22.49 -37.06
N ALA A 124 1.80 -22.12 -37.40
CA ALA A 124 1.45 -21.68 -38.75
C ALA A 124 2.22 -20.40 -39.16
N ALA A 125 2.39 -19.44 -38.25
CA ALA A 125 3.17 -18.23 -38.52
C ALA A 125 4.66 -18.53 -38.75
N VAL A 126 5.24 -19.48 -37.98
CA VAL A 126 6.63 -19.93 -38.16
C VAL A 126 6.82 -20.60 -39.52
N GLU A 127 5.87 -21.43 -39.95
CA GLU A 127 5.90 -22.06 -41.28
C GLU A 127 5.85 -21.02 -42.40
N ASN A 128 4.95 -20.04 -42.30
CA ASN A 128 4.87 -18.93 -43.25
C ASN A 128 6.17 -18.12 -43.32
N LEU A 129 6.80 -17.83 -42.18
CA LEU A 129 8.10 -17.15 -42.13
C LEU A 129 9.21 -17.99 -42.78
N HIS A 130 9.17 -19.31 -42.63
CA HIS A 130 10.13 -20.20 -43.28
C HIS A 130 10.00 -20.13 -44.81
N ASN A 131 8.76 -20.16 -45.32
CA ASN A 131 8.48 -20.03 -46.76
C ASN A 131 8.95 -18.68 -47.31
N LEU A 132 8.59 -17.58 -46.64
CA LEU A 132 9.03 -16.22 -47.00
C LEU A 132 10.56 -16.07 -47.00
N ARG A 133 11.25 -16.70 -46.04
CA ARG A 133 12.71 -16.71 -46.00
C ARG A 133 13.30 -17.48 -47.19
N GLY A 134 12.66 -18.56 -47.62
CA GLY A 134 13.02 -19.30 -48.83
C GLY A 134 12.87 -18.44 -50.09
N GLU A 135 11.75 -17.74 -50.24
CA GLU A 135 11.51 -16.81 -51.35
C GLU A 135 12.52 -15.66 -51.38
N HIS A 136 12.80 -15.04 -50.22
CA HIS A 136 13.80 -13.99 -50.11
C HIS A 136 15.18 -14.48 -50.54
N LYS A 137 15.58 -15.70 -50.14
CA LYS A 137 16.85 -16.29 -50.56
C LYS A 137 16.91 -16.50 -52.07
N SER A 138 15.84 -17.01 -52.68
CA SER A 138 15.74 -17.18 -54.14
C SER A 138 15.89 -15.84 -54.88
N LEU A 139 15.19 -14.79 -54.43
CA LEU A 139 15.30 -13.44 -54.98
C LEU A 139 16.71 -12.86 -54.81
N GLN A 140 17.35 -13.10 -53.67
CA GLN A 140 18.71 -12.66 -53.40
C GLN A 140 19.73 -13.35 -54.32
N ASP A 141 19.57 -14.65 -54.57
CA ASP A 141 20.41 -15.40 -55.50
C ASP A 141 20.21 -14.89 -56.95
N GLN A 142 18.96 -14.60 -57.35
CA GLN A 142 18.66 -13.99 -58.66
C GLN A 142 19.30 -12.60 -58.82
N LEU A 143 19.20 -11.74 -57.80
CA LEU A 143 19.83 -10.42 -57.81
C LEU A 143 21.35 -10.53 -57.95
N THR A 144 21.96 -11.45 -57.22
CA THR A 144 23.42 -11.70 -57.27
C THR A 144 23.86 -12.15 -58.66
N SER A 145 23.09 -13.05 -59.29
CA SER A 145 23.34 -13.50 -60.66
C SER A 145 23.20 -12.36 -61.69
N SER A 146 22.20 -11.48 -61.52
CA SER A 146 22.00 -10.32 -62.39
C SER A 146 23.15 -9.31 -62.28
N ILE A 147 23.64 -9.04 -61.07
CA ILE A 147 24.81 -8.18 -60.83
C ILE A 147 26.06 -8.77 -61.51
N ALA A 148 26.30 -10.08 -61.37
CA ALA A 148 27.44 -10.74 -62.01
C ALA A 148 27.37 -10.66 -63.55
N SER A 149 26.18 -10.80 -64.12
CA SER A 149 25.95 -10.62 -65.57
C SER A 149 26.23 -9.18 -66.01
N GLN A 150 25.75 -8.18 -65.27
CA GLN A 150 26.02 -6.77 -65.55
C GLN A 150 27.51 -6.43 -65.50
N ASP A 151 28.25 -6.96 -64.51
CA ASP A 151 29.70 -6.78 -64.39
C ASP A 151 30.44 -7.36 -65.61
N GLY A 152 30.01 -8.53 -66.09
CA GLY A 152 30.52 -9.13 -67.33
C GLY A 152 30.31 -8.23 -68.56
N VAL A 153 29.12 -7.67 -68.71
CA VAL A 153 28.80 -6.74 -69.82
C VAL A 153 29.62 -5.45 -69.70
N MET A 154 29.82 -4.92 -68.49
CA MET A 154 30.64 -3.73 -68.25
C MET A 154 32.11 -3.95 -68.63
N LYS A 155 32.70 -5.10 -68.26
CA LYS A 155 34.06 -5.47 -68.67
C LYS A 155 34.19 -5.59 -70.18
N GLN A 156 33.20 -6.16 -70.85
CA GLN A 156 33.19 -6.27 -72.31
C GLN A 156 33.08 -4.89 -72.99
N LYS A 157 32.27 -3.99 -72.42
CA LYS A 157 32.20 -2.58 -72.85
C LYS A 157 33.55 -1.86 -72.70
N GLU A 158 34.25 -2.04 -71.59
CA GLU A 158 35.60 -1.47 -71.39
C GLU A 158 36.61 -2.00 -72.39
N ALA A 159 36.60 -3.31 -72.67
CA ALA A 159 37.47 -3.92 -73.67
C ALA A 159 37.24 -3.31 -75.07
N LEU A 160 35.98 -3.15 -75.47
CA LEU A 160 35.61 -2.51 -76.74
C LEU A 160 36.02 -1.02 -76.79
N LEU A 161 35.88 -0.29 -75.68
CA LEU A 161 36.35 1.09 -75.59
C LEU A 161 37.87 1.19 -75.78
N ASN A 162 38.63 0.27 -75.20
CA ASN A 162 40.07 0.20 -75.38
C ASN A 162 40.46 -0.15 -76.83
N GLU A 163 39.75 -1.09 -77.46
CA GLU A 163 39.98 -1.45 -78.86
C GLU A 163 39.67 -0.26 -79.80
N VAL A 164 38.57 0.45 -79.56
CA VAL A 164 38.24 1.69 -80.28
C VAL A 164 39.31 2.76 -80.07
N ALA A 165 39.92 2.85 -78.89
CA ALA A 165 41.02 3.77 -78.63
C ALA A 165 42.28 3.41 -79.42
N CYS A 166 42.66 2.12 -79.46
CA CYS A 166 43.78 1.64 -80.29
C CYS A 166 43.55 1.91 -81.78
N LEU A 167 42.36 1.56 -82.31
CA LEU A 167 42.01 1.81 -83.71
C LEU A 167 42.02 3.31 -84.06
N ARG A 168 41.64 4.18 -83.11
CA ARG A 168 41.76 5.64 -83.29
C ARG A 168 43.22 6.09 -83.38
N MET A 169 44.12 5.50 -82.58
CA MET A 169 45.56 5.77 -82.67
C MET A 169 46.13 5.31 -84.01
N GLU A 170 45.79 4.10 -84.47
CA GLU A 170 46.21 3.60 -85.79
C GLU A 170 45.69 4.48 -86.93
N LEU A 171 44.42 4.90 -86.88
CA LEU A 171 43.86 5.84 -87.85
C LEU A 171 44.60 7.18 -87.84
N HIS A 172 45.05 7.65 -86.67
CA HIS A 172 45.85 8.86 -86.58
C HIS A 172 47.23 8.67 -87.22
N GLN A 173 47.88 7.54 -86.94
CA GLN A 173 49.16 7.17 -87.55
C GLN A 173 49.05 7.08 -89.09
N ILE A 174 48.02 6.42 -89.62
CA ILE A 174 47.77 6.33 -91.07
C ILE A 174 47.52 7.72 -91.67
N LYS A 175 46.83 8.62 -90.95
CA LYS A 175 46.67 10.01 -91.40
C LYS A 175 48.00 10.75 -91.45
N ASP A 176 48.84 10.56 -90.45
CA ASP A 176 50.16 11.20 -90.38
C ASP A 176 51.10 10.65 -91.48
N ASP A 177 51.07 9.33 -91.70
CA ASP A 177 51.78 8.67 -92.80
C ASP A 177 51.27 9.16 -94.16
N ARG A 178 49.94 9.33 -94.32
CA ARG A 178 49.37 9.92 -95.54
C ARG A 178 49.85 11.36 -95.75
N VAL A 179 49.94 12.16 -94.69
CA VAL A 179 50.50 13.52 -94.76
C VAL A 179 51.98 13.44 -95.15
N GLN A 180 52.76 12.51 -94.60
CA GLN A 180 54.15 12.27 -95.01
C GLN A 180 54.27 11.83 -96.48
N TYR A 181 53.43 10.91 -96.96
CA TYR A 181 53.43 10.49 -98.36
C TYR A 181 52.97 11.62 -99.30
N GLN A 182 52.04 12.45 -98.86
CA GLN A 182 51.60 13.64 -99.60
C GLN A 182 52.70 14.72 -99.63
N GLN A 183 53.48 14.85 -98.56
CA GLN A 183 54.71 15.66 -98.51
C GLN A 183 55.82 15.06 -99.39
N GLN A 184 55.98 13.74 -99.46
CA GLN A 184 56.91 13.07 -100.38
C GLN A 184 56.51 13.26 -101.85
N ALA A 185 55.20 13.19 -102.17
CA ALA A 185 54.68 13.50 -103.49
C ALA A 185 54.86 14.97 -103.87
N GLN A 186 54.73 15.89 -102.90
CA GLN A 186 55.10 17.30 -103.07
C GLN A 186 56.62 17.50 -103.20
N SER A 187 57.44 16.70 -102.51
CA SER A 187 58.90 16.77 -102.61
C SER A 187 59.41 16.33 -103.99
N LEU A 188 58.80 15.31 -104.60
CA LEU A 188 59.09 14.86 -105.97
C LEU A 188 58.57 15.84 -107.04
N ALA A 189 57.59 16.69 -106.71
CA ALA A 189 57.16 17.81 -107.55
C ALA A 189 58.06 19.06 -107.40
N VAL A 190 58.74 19.21 -106.26
CA VAL A 190 59.64 20.33 -105.94
C VAL A 190 61.10 20.03 -106.34
N GLU A 191 61.48 18.76 -106.52
CA GLU A 191 62.80 18.36 -107.03
C GLU A 191 63.05 18.78 -108.50
N ALA A 192 62.03 19.30 -109.19
CA ALA A 192 62.15 19.95 -110.50
C ALA A 192 62.48 21.47 -110.44
N SER A 193 62.54 22.09 -109.25
CA SER A 193 62.98 23.48 -109.10
C SER A 193 64.12 23.59 -108.09
N LYS A 194 65.32 23.24 -108.57
CA LYS A 194 66.64 23.75 -108.15
C LYS A 194 66.73 24.39 -106.76
N TYR A 195 67.63 23.83 -105.95
CA TYR A 195 68.80 24.55 -105.40
C TYR A 195 68.63 26.07 -105.26
N LYS A 196 68.31 26.55 -104.05
CA LYS A 196 68.89 27.80 -103.54
C LYS A 196 68.79 27.91 -102.02
N GLU A 197 69.96 28.19 -101.44
CA GLU A 197 70.23 28.83 -100.14
C GLU A 197 70.36 27.98 -98.86
N LEU A 198 71.65 27.79 -98.58
CA LEU A 198 72.37 27.47 -97.35
C LEU A 198 71.78 27.95 -96.02
N ALA A 199 72.05 27.11 -95.03
CA ALA A 199 72.10 27.32 -93.60
C ALA A 199 72.79 28.62 -93.14
N THR A 200 72.38 29.16 -91.98
CA THR A 200 73.21 29.29 -90.75
C THR A 200 72.51 30.11 -89.65
N ASN A 201 72.54 29.61 -88.40
CA ASN A 201 73.06 30.30 -87.21
C ASN A 201 72.71 29.53 -85.92
N SER A 202 73.72 28.89 -85.32
CA SER A 202 73.67 28.31 -83.96
C SER A 202 74.98 28.63 -83.25
N SER A 203 74.95 29.63 -82.36
CA SER A 203 76.03 29.88 -81.37
C SER A 203 75.62 30.80 -80.21
N GLY A 204 74.33 30.83 -79.84
CA GLY A 204 73.83 31.58 -78.67
C GLY A 204 72.88 30.80 -77.76
N LEU A 205 72.63 29.52 -78.07
CA LEU A 205 71.64 28.69 -77.38
C LEU A 205 72.24 27.78 -76.29
N GLU A 206 73.53 27.43 -76.36
CA GLU A 206 74.16 26.49 -75.40
C GLU A 206 74.30 27.06 -73.99
N GLU A 207 74.63 28.34 -73.84
CA GLU A 207 74.83 28.96 -72.52
C GLU A 207 73.50 29.19 -71.79
N LYS A 208 72.43 29.52 -72.53
CA LYS A 208 71.05 29.58 -72.01
C LYS A 208 70.50 28.21 -71.64
N CYS A 209 70.83 27.16 -72.41
CA CYS A 209 70.41 25.79 -72.11
C CYS A 209 71.04 25.24 -70.83
N LEU A 210 72.32 25.55 -70.55
CA LEU A 210 73.00 25.13 -69.33
C LEU A 210 72.46 25.83 -68.07
N SER A 211 72.22 27.15 -68.14
CA SER A 211 71.66 27.88 -67.00
C SER A 211 70.21 27.46 -66.70
N GLN A 212 69.41 27.23 -67.75
CA GLN A 212 68.04 26.70 -67.60
C GLN A 212 68.03 25.26 -67.07
N GLY A 213 69.00 24.42 -67.47
CA GLY A 213 69.16 23.06 -66.96
C GLY A 213 69.38 23.01 -65.43
N ASN A 214 70.27 23.86 -64.91
CA ASN A 214 70.51 23.96 -63.46
C ASN A 214 69.28 24.47 -62.69
N GLN A 215 68.55 25.43 -63.27
CA GLN A 215 67.31 25.93 -62.69
C GLN A 215 66.22 24.84 -62.64
N ILE A 216 66.11 24.03 -63.69
CA ILE A 216 65.18 22.91 -63.78
C ILE A 216 65.50 21.84 -62.74
N GLN A 217 66.78 21.55 -62.50
CA GLN A 217 67.20 20.56 -61.50
C GLN A 217 66.81 20.98 -60.07
N ILE A 218 67.05 22.24 -59.70
CA ILE A 218 66.67 22.77 -58.37
C ILE A 218 65.15 22.73 -58.18
N LEU A 219 64.39 23.08 -59.23
CA LEU A 219 62.92 23.00 -59.19
C LEU A 219 62.44 21.54 -59.07
N HIS A 220 63.12 20.59 -59.71
CA HIS A 220 62.82 19.16 -59.58
C HIS A 220 63.02 18.67 -58.14
N ASP A 221 64.13 19.04 -57.51
CA ASP A 221 64.43 18.63 -56.13
C ASP A 221 63.43 19.25 -55.13
N GLN A 222 63.04 20.51 -55.35
CA GLN A 222 62.01 21.18 -54.56
C GLN A 222 60.62 20.54 -54.74
N LEU A 223 60.27 20.16 -55.96
CA LEU A 223 59.03 19.45 -56.28
C LEU A 223 58.98 18.11 -55.53
N ALA A 224 60.07 17.32 -55.58
CA ALA A 224 60.16 16.01 -54.93
C ALA A 224 60.05 16.09 -53.39
N VAL A 225 60.49 17.20 -52.77
CA VAL A 225 60.29 17.44 -51.33
C VAL A 225 58.86 17.85 -51.02
N ALA A 226 58.26 18.70 -51.86
CA ALA A 226 56.86 19.11 -51.71
C ALA A 226 55.90 17.91 -51.86
N GLU A 227 56.15 17.04 -52.84
CA GLU A 227 55.40 15.80 -53.07
C GLU A 227 55.46 14.86 -51.86
N ARG A 228 56.65 14.66 -51.27
CA ARG A 228 56.79 13.84 -50.04
C ARG A 228 56.04 14.45 -48.84
N LYS A 229 56.08 15.77 -48.67
CA LYS A 229 55.32 16.45 -47.60
C LYS A 229 53.81 16.33 -47.81
N LEU A 230 53.35 16.48 -49.05
CA LEU A 230 51.95 16.29 -49.42
C LEU A 230 51.50 14.85 -49.10
N GLN A 231 52.30 13.86 -49.49
CA GLN A 231 52.00 12.45 -49.25
C GLN A 231 51.90 12.11 -47.74
N MET A 232 52.78 12.66 -46.91
CA MET A 232 52.67 12.51 -45.43
C MET A 232 51.43 13.21 -44.87
N SER A 233 51.08 14.39 -45.39
CA SER A 233 49.88 15.11 -44.97
C SER A 233 48.61 14.34 -45.35
N ASP A 234 48.56 13.76 -46.54
CA ASP A 234 47.42 12.98 -47.02
C ASP A 234 47.23 11.69 -46.20
N THR A 235 48.32 11.01 -45.86
CA THR A 235 48.27 9.81 -45.00
C THR A 235 47.80 10.14 -43.58
N PHE A 236 48.30 11.23 -42.98
CA PHE A 236 47.82 11.70 -41.66
C PHE A 236 46.32 12.08 -41.70
N ALA A 237 45.88 12.78 -42.75
CA ALA A 237 44.49 13.14 -42.94
C ALA A 237 43.58 11.92 -43.17
N LEU A 238 44.09 10.86 -43.78
CA LEU A 238 43.38 9.59 -43.95
C LEU A 238 43.22 8.85 -42.61
N GLU A 239 44.28 8.76 -41.81
CA GLU A 239 44.22 8.16 -40.46
C GLU A 239 43.22 8.88 -39.56
N LYS A 240 43.26 10.22 -39.53
CA LYS A 240 42.32 11.02 -38.73
C LYS A 240 40.87 10.87 -39.19
N ARG A 241 40.62 10.79 -40.51
CA ARG A 241 39.29 10.47 -41.04
C ARG A 241 38.81 9.10 -40.57
N LYS A 242 39.68 8.09 -40.63
CA LYS A 242 39.36 6.73 -40.20
C LYS A 242 39.03 6.66 -38.69
N GLU A 243 39.78 7.40 -37.89
CA GLU A 243 39.56 7.51 -36.44
C GLU A 243 38.21 8.20 -36.13
N PHE A 244 37.89 9.29 -36.82
CA PHE A 244 36.61 10.00 -36.71
C PHE A 244 35.42 9.14 -37.16
N GLU A 245 35.56 8.39 -38.25
CA GLU A 245 34.54 7.45 -38.74
C GLU A 245 34.29 6.33 -37.72
N GLY A 246 35.36 5.81 -37.10
CA GLY A 246 35.27 4.84 -36.01
C GLY A 246 34.55 5.39 -34.78
N GLN A 247 34.87 6.63 -34.37
CA GLN A 247 34.16 7.30 -33.27
C GLN A 247 32.67 7.53 -33.59
N LYS A 248 32.34 7.87 -34.83
CA LYS A 248 30.96 8.10 -35.28
C LYS A 248 30.11 6.83 -35.21
N GLU A 249 30.66 5.67 -35.58
CA GLU A 249 29.97 4.39 -35.43
C GLU A 249 29.77 4.01 -33.96
N ILE A 250 30.78 4.22 -33.10
CA ILE A 250 30.64 3.99 -31.65
C ILE A 250 29.53 4.88 -31.07
N ILE A 251 29.49 6.17 -31.43
CA ILE A 251 28.44 7.10 -30.96
C ILE A 251 27.05 6.63 -31.43
N LYS A 252 26.94 6.15 -32.66
CA LYS A 252 25.68 5.63 -33.20
C LYS A 252 25.21 4.38 -32.46
N GLU A 253 26.14 3.48 -32.14
CA GLU A 253 25.84 2.27 -31.37
C GLU A 253 25.45 2.60 -29.92
N LEU A 254 26.15 3.56 -29.28
CA LEU A 254 25.80 4.05 -27.94
C LEU A 254 24.41 4.69 -27.90
N HIS A 255 24.03 5.50 -28.90
CA HIS A 255 22.68 6.07 -28.98
C HIS A 255 21.62 4.98 -29.08
N LYS A 256 21.84 3.97 -29.93
CA LYS A 256 20.92 2.84 -30.05
C LYS A 256 20.79 2.06 -28.73
N CYS A 257 21.90 1.80 -28.06
CA CYS A 257 21.89 1.15 -26.75
C CYS A 257 21.16 1.99 -25.69
N LEU A 258 21.28 3.32 -25.74
CA LEU A 258 20.57 4.23 -24.85
C LEU A 258 19.05 4.18 -25.08
N GLU A 259 18.61 4.26 -26.34
CA GLU A 259 17.19 4.15 -26.70
C GLU A 259 16.58 2.81 -26.24
N ASP A 260 17.30 1.69 -26.48
CA ASP A 260 16.87 0.36 -26.03
C ASP A 260 16.80 0.26 -24.50
N ALA A 261 17.71 0.92 -23.78
CA ALA A 261 17.72 0.95 -22.31
C ALA A 261 16.57 1.80 -21.76
N GLU A 262 16.29 2.96 -22.35
CA GLU A 262 15.17 3.83 -22.00
C GLU A 262 13.83 3.12 -22.22
N PHE A 263 13.67 2.43 -23.35
CA PHE A 263 12.47 1.64 -23.64
C PHE A 263 12.24 0.54 -22.59
N LYS A 264 13.29 -0.21 -22.23
CA LYS A 264 13.22 -1.24 -21.18
C LYS A 264 12.88 -0.65 -19.82
N LEU A 265 13.37 0.55 -19.50
CA LEU A 265 13.09 1.25 -18.25
C LEU A 265 11.60 1.60 -18.17
N ILE A 266 11.03 2.17 -19.23
CA ILE A 266 9.61 2.54 -19.30
C ILE A 266 8.70 1.31 -19.15
N GLU A 267 8.96 0.23 -19.90
CA GLU A 267 8.17 -1.00 -19.79
C GLU A 267 8.36 -1.69 -18.44
N GLY A 268 9.58 -1.65 -17.88
CA GLY A 268 9.88 -2.13 -16.54
C GLY A 268 9.09 -1.39 -15.46
N GLU A 269 8.99 -0.07 -15.54
CA GLU A 269 8.23 0.76 -14.58
C GLU A 269 6.72 0.49 -14.69
N LYS A 270 6.21 0.30 -15.90
CA LYS A 270 4.82 -0.11 -16.14
C LYS A 270 4.51 -1.49 -15.54
N LEU A 271 5.42 -2.45 -15.72
CA LEU A 271 5.31 -3.79 -15.12
C LEU A 271 5.40 -3.73 -13.60
N ARG A 272 6.34 -2.95 -13.03
CA ARG A 272 6.48 -2.73 -11.59
C ARG A 272 5.16 -2.23 -11.00
N LYS A 273 4.57 -1.17 -11.58
CA LYS A 273 3.28 -0.62 -11.14
C LYS A 273 2.17 -1.68 -11.14
N LYS A 274 2.10 -2.49 -12.19
CA LYS A 274 1.10 -3.57 -12.31
C LYS A 274 1.31 -4.63 -11.22
N LEU A 275 2.52 -5.17 -11.09
CA LEU A 275 2.84 -6.20 -10.11
C LEU A 275 2.65 -5.69 -8.67
N HIS A 276 3.10 -4.47 -8.39
CA HIS A 276 2.93 -3.81 -7.10
C HIS A 276 1.47 -3.73 -6.68
N ASN A 277 0.60 -3.32 -7.61
CA ASN A 277 -0.83 -3.25 -7.34
C ASN A 277 -1.44 -4.64 -7.12
N THR A 278 -1.11 -5.63 -7.96
CA THR A 278 -1.60 -7.00 -7.80
C THR A 278 -1.18 -7.60 -6.47
N ILE A 279 0.07 -7.40 -6.03
CA ILE A 279 0.55 -7.87 -4.72
C ILE A 279 -0.26 -7.24 -3.59
N LEU A 280 -0.55 -5.93 -3.66
CA LEU A 280 -1.32 -5.25 -2.61
C LEU A 280 -2.80 -5.65 -2.61
N GLU A 281 -3.40 -5.89 -3.78
CA GLU A 281 -4.76 -6.42 -3.89
C GLU A 281 -4.87 -7.84 -3.30
N LEU A 282 -3.87 -8.70 -3.57
CA LEU A 282 -3.81 -10.05 -3.00
C LEU A 282 -3.64 -10.04 -1.47
N LYS A 283 -3.04 -8.98 -0.90
CA LYS A 283 -2.94 -8.79 0.55
C LYS A 283 -4.23 -8.23 1.18
N GLY A 284 -5.25 -7.89 0.39
CA GLY A 284 -6.49 -7.30 0.89
C GLY A 284 -6.47 -5.77 0.95
N ASN A 285 -7.66 -5.18 0.78
CA ASN A 285 -7.84 -3.72 0.68
C ASN A 285 -7.95 -3.02 2.03
N ILE A 286 -8.36 -3.75 3.07
CA ILE A 286 -8.18 -3.36 4.46
C ILE A 286 -7.18 -4.30 5.07
N ARG A 287 -6.12 -3.74 5.64
CA ARG A 287 -5.14 -4.47 6.43
C ARG A 287 -5.11 -3.96 7.86
N VAL A 288 -4.69 -4.81 8.78
CA VAL A 288 -4.56 -4.47 10.19
C VAL A 288 -3.18 -4.85 10.70
N PHE A 289 -2.46 -3.85 11.19
CA PHE A 289 -1.17 -4.00 11.86
C PHE A 289 -1.33 -3.76 13.35
N CYS A 290 -0.86 -4.70 14.17
CA CYS A 290 -0.82 -4.56 15.61
C CYS A 290 0.56 -4.06 16.05
N ARG A 291 0.62 -3.06 16.93
CA ARG A 291 1.88 -2.55 17.47
C ARG A 291 1.79 -2.40 18.99
N VAL A 292 2.62 -3.15 19.69
CA VAL A 292 2.78 -3.01 21.15
C VAL A 292 3.95 -2.05 21.40
N ARG A 293 3.75 -1.00 22.20
CA ARG A 293 4.84 -0.07 22.54
C ARG A 293 5.81 -0.68 23.59
N PRO A 294 7.06 -0.18 23.69
CA PRO A 294 7.93 -0.43 24.84
C PRO A 294 7.26 -0.06 26.17
N GLN A 295 7.72 -0.71 27.25
CA GLN A 295 7.46 -0.23 28.62
C GLN A 295 8.20 1.09 28.83
N LEU A 296 7.51 2.08 29.38
CA LEU A 296 8.08 3.38 29.74
C LEU A 296 8.62 3.33 31.18
N ALA A 297 9.55 4.22 31.53
CA ALA A 297 10.16 4.24 32.86
C ALA A 297 9.13 4.43 34.00
N ASP A 298 8.04 5.15 33.72
CA ASP A 298 6.94 5.38 34.67
C ASP A 298 6.04 4.13 34.85
N ASP A 299 6.16 3.12 34.00
CA ASP A 299 5.37 1.87 34.05
C ASP A 299 5.91 0.86 35.09
N SER A 300 7.07 1.15 35.69
CA SER A 300 7.86 0.24 36.55
C SER A 300 7.26 -0.05 37.93
N SER A 301 6.21 0.68 38.35
CA SER A 301 5.68 0.60 39.72
C SER A 301 4.74 -0.59 39.97
N SER A 302 4.40 -1.37 38.96
CA SER A 302 3.46 -2.50 39.10
C SER A 302 4.13 -3.84 38.80
N ASN A 303 4.31 -4.65 39.85
CA ASN A 303 4.91 -5.99 39.84
C ASN A 303 4.01 -7.07 39.18
N HIS A 304 3.23 -6.70 38.18
CA HIS A 304 2.27 -7.56 37.50
C HIS A 304 2.93 -8.21 36.27
N GLY A 305 2.65 -9.50 36.04
CA GLY A 305 3.24 -10.28 34.95
C GLY A 305 2.98 -9.72 33.54
N LYS A 306 3.73 -10.23 32.56
CA LYS A 306 3.61 -9.83 31.14
C LYS A 306 2.17 -10.03 30.63
N VAL A 307 1.54 -8.94 30.17
CA VAL A 307 0.15 -8.94 29.63
C VAL A 307 0.08 -9.64 28.27
N PHE A 308 1.12 -9.48 27.45
CA PHE A 308 1.21 -10.04 26.11
C PHE A 308 2.26 -11.14 26.01
N SER A 309 1.97 -12.14 25.19
CA SER A 309 2.88 -13.18 24.77
C SER A 309 2.79 -13.37 23.25
N TYR A 310 3.90 -13.81 22.65
CA TYR A 310 4.02 -13.95 21.20
C TYR A 310 4.31 -15.42 20.88
N PRO A 311 3.47 -16.09 20.07
CA PRO A 311 3.70 -17.47 19.66
C PRO A 311 5.03 -17.63 18.91
N THR A 312 5.80 -18.67 19.26
CA THR A 312 7.08 -19.00 18.60
C THR A 312 6.91 -19.93 17.40
N VAL A 313 5.68 -20.32 17.08
CA VAL A 313 5.39 -21.25 15.97
C VAL A 313 5.64 -20.53 14.65
N MET A 314 6.48 -21.13 13.80
CA MET A 314 7.00 -20.53 12.55
C MET A 314 5.91 -20.03 11.60
N GLU A 315 4.75 -20.69 11.56
CA GLU A 315 3.61 -20.34 10.70
C GLU A 315 2.89 -19.04 11.12
N TYR A 316 3.02 -18.63 12.39
CA TYR A 316 2.36 -17.45 12.96
C TYR A 316 3.33 -16.36 13.44
N LEU A 317 4.62 -16.51 13.10
CA LEU A 317 5.67 -15.57 13.45
C LEU A 317 5.33 -14.19 12.86
N ASP A 318 5.38 -13.16 13.70
CA ASP A 318 4.99 -11.77 13.40
C ASP A 318 3.54 -11.54 12.97
N ARG A 319 2.63 -12.50 13.15
CA ARG A 319 1.20 -12.33 12.79
C ARG A 319 0.24 -12.57 13.93
N SER A 320 0.71 -13.16 15.01
CA SER A 320 -0.11 -13.55 16.15
C SER A 320 0.29 -12.83 17.43
N ILE A 321 -0.70 -12.55 18.26
CA ILE A 321 -0.52 -12.00 19.61
C ILE A 321 -1.49 -12.65 20.57
N ASP A 322 -0.96 -13.09 21.70
CA ASP A 322 -1.73 -13.66 22.80
C ASP A 322 -1.78 -12.64 23.95
N MET A 323 -2.97 -12.42 24.46
CA MET A 323 -3.21 -11.53 25.59
C MET A 323 -3.83 -12.30 26.76
N THR A 324 -3.27 -12.16 27.95
CA THR A 324 -3.86 -12.72 29.18
C THR A 324 -4.61 -11.65 29.95
N HIS A 325 -5.89 -11.87 30.22
CA HIS A 325 -6.74 -10.97 31.00
C HIS A 325 -7.71 -11.77 31.86
N ASN A 326 -7.77 -11.46 33.17
CA ASN A 326 -8.60 -12.19 34.15
C ASN A 326 -8.40 -13.72 34.14
N GLY A 327 -7.16 -14.18 33.96
CA GLY A 327 -6.83 -15.61 33.89
C GLY A 327 -7.23 -16.31 32.59
N GLN A 328 -7.84 -15.61 31.63
CA GLN A 328 -8.18 -16.12 30.32
C GLN A 328 -7.16 -15.66 29.27
N LYS A 329 -6.75 -16.58 28.40
CA LYS A 329 -5.88 -16.31 27.26
C LYS A 329 -6.74 -16.03 26.03
N HIS A 330 -6.47 -14.92 25.35
CA HIS A 330 -7.12 -14.51 24.11
C HIS A 330 -6.08 -14.39 22.99
N SER A 331 -6.28 -15.14 21.91
CA SER A 331 -5.38 -15.16 20.75
C SER A 331 -5.96 -14.35 19.59
N PHE A 332 -5.13 -13.55 18.93
CA PHE A 332 -5.49 -12.72 17.79
C PHE A 332 -4.48 -12.89 16.66
N ILE A 333 -4.97 -12.81 15.42
CA ILE A 333 -4.16 -12.88 14.19
C ILE A 333 -4.42 -11.63 13.35
N PHE A 334 -3.35 -11.04 12.84
CA PHE A 334 -3.33 -9.82 12.05
C PHE A 334 -2.37 -9.96 10.86
N ASP A 335 -2.38 -9.01 9.92
CA ASP A 335 -1.44 -9.00 8.79
C ASP A 335 0.02 -8.89 9.24
N LYS A 336 0.25 -8.10 10.31
CA LYS A 336 1.56 -7.95 10.96
C LYS A 336 1.38 -7.56 12.44
N VAL A 337 2.23 -8.11 13.30
CA VAL A 337 2.35 -7.77 14.72
C VAL A 337 3.77 -7.29 14.99
N PHE A 338 3.90 -6.05 15.43
CA PHE A 338 5.14 -5.44 15.86
C PHE A 338 5.32 -5.57 17.37
N MET A 339 6.40 -6.24 17.73
CA MET A 339 6.85 -6.41 19.12
C MET A 339 7.45 -5.10 19.67
N PRO A 340 7.58 -4.96 21.00
CA PRO A 340 8.01 -3.71 21.64
C PRO A 340 9.40 -3.21 21.21
N ASP A 341 10.27 -4.11 20.78
CA ASP A 341 11.65 -3.84 20.34
C ASP A 341 11.74 -3.34 18.89
N VAL A 342 10.66 -3.42 18.11
CA VAL A 342 10.66 -3.00 16.71
C VAL A 342 10.74 -1.48 16.58
N SER A 343 11.73 -1.02 15.81
CA SER A 343 12.00 0.40 15.58
C SER A 343 10.96 1.09 14.68
N GLN A 344 10.99 2.43 14.64
CA GLN A 344 10.14 3.20 13.73
C GLN A 344 10.45 2.93 12.26
N GLU A 345 11.73 2.69 11.94
CA GLU A 345 12.17 2.41 10.57
C GLU A 345 11.64 1.05 10.10
N GLU A 346 11.77 0.01 10.92
CA GLU A 346 11.24 -1.33 10.59
C GLU A 346 9.72 -1.32 10.41
N VAL A 347 9.00 -0.57 11.25
CA VAL A 347 7.55 -0.36 11.04
C VAL A 347 7.29 0.34 9.71
N PHE A 348 8.08 1.36 9.34
CA PHE A 348 7.89 2.10 8.09
C PHE A 348 8.20 1.26 6.85
N VAL A 349 9.18 0.36 6.90
CA VAL A 349 9.52 -0.54 5.78
C VAL A 349 8.29 -1.32 5.29
N GLU A 350 7.46 -1.83 6.21
CA GLU A 350 6.21 -2.54 5.89
C GLU A 350 5.13 -1.65 5.24
N ILE A 351 5.22 -0.33 5.47
CA ILE A 351 4.28 0.70 5.01
C ILE A 351 4.71 1.37 3.71
N SER A 352 6.00 1.38 3.41
CA SER A 352 6.60 2.05 2.24
C SER A 352 5.89 1.72 0.92
N GLN A 353 5.38 0.49 0.78
CA GLN A 353 4.62 0.03 -0.39
C GLN A 353 3.26 0.73 -0.56
N LEU A 354 2.59 1.09 0.54
CA LEU A 354 1.37 1.90 0.50
C LEU A 354 1.69 3.32 0.09
N VAL A 355 2.77 3.91 0.60
CA VAL A 355 3.23 5.24 0.20
C VAL A 355 3.52 5.26 -1.31
N GLN A 356 4.17 4.22 -1.83
CA GLN A 356 4.39 4.06 -3.26
C GLN A 356 3.07 3.94 -4.06
N SER A 357 2.05 3.29 -3.50
CA SER A 357 0.73 3.26 -4.15
C SER A 357 0.11 4.66 -4.30
N ALA A 358 0.31 5.55 -3.32
CA ALA A 358 -0.17 6.93 -3.45
C ALA A 358 0.54 7.64 -4.62
N LEU A 359 1.86 7.47 -4.78
CA LEU A 359 2.61 8.00 -5.94
C LEU A 359 2.15 7.41 -7.27
N ASP A 360 1.75 6.13 -7.29
CA ASP A 360 1.29 5.42 -8.49
C ASP A 360 -0.14 5.82 -8.92
N GLY A 361 -0.83 6.67 -8.13
CA GLY A 361 -2.16 7.20 -8.44
C GLY A 361 -3.32 6.48 -7.73
N TYR A 362 -3.07 5.92 -6.55
CA TYR A 362 -4.10 5.30 -5.71
C TYR A 362 -4.44 6.17 -4.50
N LYS A 363 -5.64 5.95 -3.96
CA LYS A 363 -6.04 6.48 -2.66
C LYS A 363 -5.54 5.53 -1.58
N VAL A 364 -4.88 6.11 -0.59
CA VAL A 364 -4.27 5.39 0.52
C VAL A 364 -4.71 6.04 1.81
N CYS A 365 -5.16 5.23 2.76
CA CYS A 365 -5.56 5.68 4.08
C CYS A 365 -4.88 4.84 5.15
N ILE A 366 -4.12 5.49 6.03
CA ILE A 366 -3.48 4.84 7.17
C ILE A 366 -3.93 5.55 8.42
N PHE A 367 -4.50 4.81 9.37
CA PHE A 367 -4.96 5.39 10.62
C PHE A 367 -4.49 4.59 11.84
N ALA A 368 -4.17 5.30 12.92
CA ALA A 368 -3.74 4.72 14.19
C ALA A 368 -4.90 4.75 15.19
N TYR A 369 -5.19 3.61 15.78
CA TYR A 369 -6.30 3.37 16.70
C TYR A 369 -5.80 2.74 18.00
N GLY A 370 -6.41 3.09 19.13
CA GLY A 370 -6.08 2.55 20.45
C GLY A 370 -6.34 3.58 21.54
N GLN A 371 -6.21 3.17 22.80
CA GLN A 371 -6.39 4.07 23.94
C GLN A 371 -5.35 5.20 23.98
N THR A 372 -5.62 6.25 24.74
CA THR A 372 -4.62 7.25 25.09
C THR A 372 -3.40 6.60 25.74
N GLY A 373 -2.20 7.06 25.36
CA GLY A 373 -0.94 6.50 25.84
C GLY A 373 -0.47 5.20 25.16
N SER A 374 -1.23 4.64 24.22
CA SER A 374 -0.83 3.38 23.55
C SER A 374 0.21 3.53 22.42
N GLY A 375 0.59 4.77 22.07
CA GLY A 375 1.62 5.04 21.04
C GLY A 375 1.11 5.39 19.64
N LYS A 376 -0.17 5.80 19.50
CA LYS A 376 -0.74 6.26 18.21
C LYS A 376 0.04 7.44 17.61
N THR A 377 0.17 8.53 18.37
CA THR A 377 0.90 9.73 17.98
C THR A 377 2.38 9.42 17.72
N TYR A 378 3.00 8.56 18.53
CA TYR A 378 4.37 8.10 18.29
C TYR A 378 4.48 7.35 16.96
N THR A 379 3.53 6.47 16.63
CA THR A 379 3.51 5.78 15.33
C THR A 379 3.41 6.75 14.17
N MET A 380 2.48 7.72 14.24
CA MET A 380 2.23 8.63 13.13
C MET A 380 3.28 9.73 12.98
N MET A 381 3.66 10.40 14.07
CA MET A 381 4.55 11.57 14.03
C MET A 381 5.96 11.23 14.52
N GLY A 382 6.08 10.32 15.47
CA GLY A 382 7.34 10.05 16.15
C GLY A 382 7.66 11.07 17.22
N LYS A 383 8.92 11.11 17.64
CA LYS A 383 9.42 12.09 18.61
C LYS A 383 10.04 13.29 17.89
N PRO A 384 9.54 14.52 18.11
CA PRO A 384 10.11 15.72 17.50
C PRO A 384 11.60 15.88 17.83
N GLY A 385 12.40 16.27 16.84
CA GLY A 385 13.84 16.52 17.01
C GLY A 385 14.72 15.28 17.10
N GLN A 386 14.18 14.06 17.01
CA GLN A 386 14.94 12.81 17.01
C GLN A 386 14.85 12.13 15.63
N PRO A 387 15.93 12.18 14.80
CA PRO A 387 15.91 11.65 13.45
C PRO A 387 15.52 10.16 13.35
N ASP A 388 16.01 9.35 14.28
CA ASP A 388 15.78 7.90 14.30
C ASP A 388 14.38 7.53 14.80
N GLU A 389 13.71 8.45 15.51
CA GLU A 389 12.37 8.23 16.06
C GLU A 389 11.24 8.85 15.22
N LYS A 390 11.54 9.34 14.00
CA LYS A 390 10.55 9.83 13.04
C LYS A 390 9.44 8.79 12.81
N GLY A 391 8.19 9.22 12.87
CA GLY A 391 7.02 8.36 12.60
C GLY A 391 6.71 8.21 11.12
N LEU A 392 5.53 7.65 10.83
CA LEU A 392 5.08 7.37 9.47
C LEU A 392 4.94 8.63 8.59
N ILE A 393 4.41 9.74 9.11
CA ILE A 393 4.22 10.98 8.34
C ILE A 393 5.54 11.53 7.82
N PRO A 394 6.53 11.88 8.66
CA PRO A 394 7.81 12.42 8.18
C PRO A 394 8.55 11.45 7.24
N ARG A 395 8.54 10.14 7.52
CA ARG A 395 9.19 9.13 6.65
C ARG A 395 8.49 8.98 5.30
N SER A 396 7.16 9.00 5.28
CA SER A 396 6.37 8.94 4.02
C SER A 396 6.72 10.10 3.11
N LEU A 397 6.90 11.29 3.68
CA LEU A 397 7.25 12.49 2.94
C LEU A 397 8.66 12.40 2.37
N GLU A 398 9.63 11.93 3.15
CA GLU A 398 10.99 11.70 2.68
C GLU A 398 11.02 10.72 1.50
N GLN A 399 10.31 9.58 1.61
CA GLN A 399 10.17 8.63 0.51
C GLN A 399 9.50 9.28 -0.71
N ILE A 400 8.41 10.02 -0.54
CA ILE A 400 7.70 10.68 -1.66
C ILE A 400 8.62 11.64 -2.41
N PHE A 401 9.29 12.55 -1.70
CA PHE A 401 10.18 13.52 -2.35
C PHE A 401 11.40 12.85 -2.99
N GLN A 402 12.00 11.84 -2.36
CA GLN A 402 13.09 11.06 -2.95
C GLN A 402 12.66 10.34 -4.24
N THR A 403 11.52 9.64 -4.21
CA THR A 403 11.02 8.92 -5.39
C THR A 403 10.65 9.87 -6.51
N THR A 404 9.99 10.99 -6.22
CA THR A 404 9.65 11.97 -7.28
C THR A 404 10.89 12.61 -7.91
N GLN A 405 11.95 12.89 -7.14
CA GLN A 405 13.22 13.35 -7.68
C GLN A 405 13.84 12.31 -8.63
N ALA A 406 13.83 11.02 -8.25
CA ALA A 406 14.33 9.95 -9.11
C ALA A 406 13.51 9.80 -10.41
N LEU A 407 12.20 10.00 -10.36
CA LEU A 407 11.30 9.90 -11.51
C LEU A 407 11.37 11.12 -12.47
N GLN A 408 11.96 12.24 -12.06
CA GLN A 408 12.15 13.42 -12.94
C GLN A 408 12.96 13.08 -14.18
N HIS A 409 14.03 12.28 -14.03
CA HIS A 409 14.85 11.82 -15.15
C HIS A 409 14.08 10.95 -16.16
N GLN A 410 12.94 10.40 -15.76
CA GLN A 410 12.04 9.61 -16.61
C GLN A 410 10.89 10.44 -17.20
N GLY A 411 10.96 11.77 -17.09
CA GLY A 411 9.97 12.70 -17.65
C GLY A 411 8.75 12.96 -16.78
N TRP A 412 8.72 12.47 -15.54
CA TRP A 412 7.63 12.76 -14.60
C TRP A 412 7.82 14.10 -13.90
N ARG A 413 6.75 14.92 -13.87
CA ARG A 413 6.64 16.11 -13.03
C ARG A 413 5.52 15.91 -12.03
N TYR A 414 5.77 16.25 -10.78
CA TYR A 414 4.82 16.08 -9.69
C TYR A 414 4.49 17.41 -9.03
N GLU A 415 3.20 17.63 -8.76
CA GLU A 415 2.67 18.71 -7.93
C GLU A 415 2.08 18.09 -6.67
N MET A 416 2.40 18.68 -5.52
CA MET A 416 2.03 18.15 -4.21
C MET A 416 1.35 19.22 -3.37
N GLN A 417 0.23 18.85 -2.77
CA GLN A 417 -0.53 19.74 -1.90
C GLN A 417 -0.82 19.07 -0.57
N VAL A 418 -0.71 19.82 0.52
CA VAL A 418 -0.94 19.33 1.89
C VAL A 418 -2.06 20.11 2.56
N SER A 419 -2.90 19.40 3.30
CA SER A 419 -3.87 19.96 4.23
C SER A 419 -3.82 19.21 5.55
N MET A 420 -3.99 19.93 6.67
CA MET A 420 -4.06 19.33 8.00
C MET A 420 -5.28 19.86 8.75
N LEU A 421 -6.11 18.97 9.25
CA LEU A 421 -7.29 19.32 10.01
C LEU A 421 -7.39 18.50 11.30
N GLU A 422 -8.17 19.03 12.23
CA GLU A 422 -8.56 18.37 13.46
C GLU A 422 -10.08 18.23 13.49
N ILE A 423 -10.58 17.05 13.87
CA ILE A 423 -11.99 16.83 14.19
C ILE A 423 -12.10 16.70 15.71
N TYR A 424 -12.73 17.68 16.33
CA TYR A 424 -12.98 17.73 17.76
C TYR A 424 -14.46 18.05 18.01
N ASN A 425 -15.14 17.21 18.80
CA ASN A 425 -16.57 17.37 19.09
C ASN A 425 -17.43 17.57 17.81
N GLU A 426 -17.24 16.70 16.80
CA GLU A 426 -17.91 16.76 15.49
C GLU A 426 -17.76 18.10 14.73
N THR A 427 -16.77 18.91 15.13
CA THR A 427 -16.41 20.18 14.49
C THR A 427 -15.04 20.06 13.85
N ILE A 428 -14.92 20.56 12.62
CA ILE A 428 -13.65 20.58 11.88
C ILE A 428 -12.92 21.89 12.19
N ARG A 429 -11.63 21.79 12.49
CA ARG A 429 -10.72 22.91 12.65
C ARG A 429 -9.56 22.78 11.68
N ASP A 430 -9.29 23.86 10.95
CA ASP A 430 -8.12 23.97 10.08
C ASP A 430 -6.86 24.27 10.91
N LEU A 431 -5.85 23.40 10.83
CA LEU A 431 -4.60 23.53 11.59
C LEU A 431 -3.54 24.37 10.86
N LEU A 432 -3.78 24.69 9.58
CA LEU A 432 -2.88 25.46 8.73
C LEU A 432 -3.38 26.90 8.48
N SER A 433 -4.60 27.23 8.90
CA SER A 433 -5.12 28.61 8.82
C SER A 433 -4.21 29.60 9.54
N THR A 434 -3.80 30.65 8.84
CA THR A 434 -3.02 31.77 9.37
C THR A 434 -3.90 32.79 10.10
N ASN A 435 -5.21 32.76 9.87
CA ASN A 435 -6.16 33.67 10.51
C ASN A 435 -6.48 33.17 11.92
N ARG A 436 -5.91 33.83 12.93
CA ARG A 436 -6.12 33.55 14.37
C ARG A 436 -7.45 34.07 14.91
N ASP A 437 -8.27 34.72 14.08
CA ASP A 437 -9.51 35.40 14.48
C ASP A 437 -10.74 34.50 14.67
N SER A 438 -10.60 33.17 14.61
CA SER A 438 -11.71 32.25 14.88
C SER A 438 -12.11 32.18 16.37
N SER A 439 -11.47 32.95 17.25
CA SER A 439 -11.78 32.99 18.69
C SER A 439 -12.80 34.06 19.10
N ARG A 440 -13.30 34.90 18.18
CA ARG A 440 -14.39 35.84 18.50
C ARG A 440 -15.76 35.18 18.24
N PHE A 441 -16.23 34.40 19.21
CA PHE A 441 -17.67 34.22 19.44
C PHE A 441 -18.25 35.47 20.11
N GLU A 442 -18.18 36.62 19.44
CA GLU A 442 -18.94 37.81 19.84
C GLU A 442 -19.50 38.46 18.57
N ASN A 443 -20.83 38.45 18.47
CA ASN A 443 -21.64 39.19 17.49
C ASN A 443 -21.65 38.68 16.03
N GLY A 444 -22.28 37.51 15.82
CA GLY A 444 -23.23 37.31 14.70
C GLY A 444 -22.71 37.34 13.25
N VAL A 445 -21.41 37.38 12.99
CA VAL A 445 -20.85 37.28 11.62
C VAL A 445 -20.25 35.90 11.41
N THR A 446 -20.72 35.23 10.35
CA THR A 446 -20.45 33.84 9.97
C THR A 446 -18.96 33.47 9.98
N GLY A 447 -18.53 32.68 10.97
CA GLY A 447 -17.25 31.97 10.91
C GLY A 447 -17.20 31.01 9.73
N LYS A 448 -15.99 30.70 9.23
CA LYS A 448 -15.80 29.73 8.13
C LYS A 448 -16.44 28.39 8.48
N GLN A 449 -17.37 27.92 7.66
CA GLN A 449 -18.04 26.64 7.85
C GLN A 449 -17.37 25.56 6.99
N TYR A 450 -16.57 24.71 7.62
CA TYR A 450 -15.91 23.59 6.96
C TYR A 450 -16.90 22.46 6.65
N MET A 451 -17.30 22.33 5.39
CA MET A 451 -18.23 21.31 4.89
C MET A 451 -17.51 20.25 4.07
N ILE A 452 -17.70 18.99 4.43
CA ILE A 452 -17.21 17.84 3.67
C ILE A 452 -18.08 17.64 2.43
N LYS A 453 -17.44 17.51 1.26
CA LYS A 453 -18.07 17.19 -0.02
C LYS A 453 -17.29 16.06 -0.70
N HIS A 454 -18.00 15.18 -1.39
CA HIS A 454 -17.40 14.14 -2.23
C HIS A 454 -17.67 14.45 -3.69
N ASP A 455 -16.64 14.38 -4.53
CA ASP A 455 -16.81 14.52 -5.97
C ASP A 455 -17.20 13.18 -6.63
N ALA A 456 -17.56 13.23 -7.92
CA ALA A 456 -17.93 12.05 -8.70
C ALA A 456 -16.77 11.04 -8.89
N ASN A 457 -15.54 11.48 -8.70
CA ASN A 457 -14.33 10.65 -8.77
C ASN A 457 -14.01 10.02 -7.40
N GLY A 458 -14.88 10.22 -6.41
CA GLY A 458 -14.71 9.72 -5.04
C GLY A 458 -13.59 10.42 -4.28
N ASN A 459 -13.22 11.66 -4.61
CA ASN A 459 -12.31 12.46 -3.79
C ASN A 459 -13.10 13.24 -2.75
N THR A 460 -12.58 13.30 -1.52
CA THR A 460 -13.12 14.17 -0.47
C THR A 460 -12.49 15.55 -0.55
N GLN A 461 -13.31 16.58 -0.48
CA GLN A 461 -12.91 17.98 -0.31
C GLN A 461 -13.62 18.58 0.92
N VAL A 462 -12.95 19.50 1.60
CA VAL A 462 -13.52 20.25 2.73
C VAL A 462 -13.51 21.73 2.34
N SER A 463 -14.68 22.38 2.36
CA SER A 463 -14.79 23.80 1.99
C SER A 463 -13.94 24.67 2.90
N ASP A 464 -13.31 25.71 2.32
CA ASP A 464 -12.52 26.73 3.02
C ASP A 464 -11.30 26.22 3.80
N LEU A 465 -10.95 24.94 3.66
CA LEU A 465 -9.76 24.34 4.25
C LEU A 465 -8.50 24.88 3.56
N THR A 466 -7.52 25.30 4.35
CA THR A 466 -6.23 25.74 3.84
C THR A 466 -5.50 24.57 3.20
N ILE A 467 -5.19 24.71 1.91
CA ILE A 467 -4.39 23.77 1.11
C ILE A 467 -3.10 24.50 0.76
N VAL A 468 -1.95 23.87 1.02
CA VAL A 468 -0.63 24.45 0.82
C VAL A 468 0.14 23.62 -0.19
N ASP A 469 0.63 24.25 -1.25
CA ASP A 469 1.55 23.63 -2.20
C ASP A 469 2.92 23.45 -1.53
N VAL A 470 3.53 22.28 -1.72
CA VAL A 470 4.79 21.93 -1.06
C VAL A 470 5.79 21.36 -2.07
N GLN A 471 7.05 21.75 -1.93
CA GLN A 471 8.13 21.36 -2.85
C GLN A 471 9.25 20.56 -2.18
N SER A 472 9.24 20.46 -0.84
CA SER A 472 10.25 19.73 -0.10
C SER A 472 9.73 19.11 1.20
N SER A 473 10.40 18.05 1.68
CA SER A 473 10.10 17.43 2.98
C SER A 473 10.29 18.40 4.15
N ARG A 474 11.17 19.40 3.99
CA ARG A 474 11.44 20.45 4.99
C ARG A 474 10.25 21.38 5.17
N GLU A 475 9.61 21.81 4.08
CA GLU A 475 8.39 22.64 4.15
C GLU A 475 7.26 21.90 4.87
N VAL A 476 7.06 20.62 4.57
CA VAL A 476 6.02 19.84 5.24
C VAL A 476 6.34 19.63 6.71
N SER A 477 7.61 19.42 7.06
CA SER A 477 8.05 19.36 8.47
C SER A 477 7.72 20.66 9.22
N PHE A 478 7.97 21.81 8.60
CA PHE A 478 7.58 23.11 9.17
C PHE A 478 6.05 23.25 9.32
N LEU A 479 5.25 22.76 8.37
CA LEU A 479 3.79 22.74 8.49
C LEU A 479 3.32 21.82 9.62
N LEU A 480 3.99 20.69 9.85
CA LEU A 480 3.68 19.77 10.95
C LEU A 480 3.95 20.44 12.30
N ASP A 481 5.07 21.13 12.45
CA ASP A 481 5.39 21.90 13.66
C ASP A 481 4.35 23.00 13.90
N ARG A 482 3.95 23.71 12.85
CA ARG A 482 2.89 24.73 12.93
C ARG A 482 1.54 24.14 13.34
N ALA A 483 1.18 22.98 12.78
CA ALA A 483 -0.04 22.29 13.15
C ALA A 483 0.00 21.82 14.61
N ALA A 484 1.13 21.28 15.08
CA ALA A 484 1.33 20.90 16.48
C ALA A 484 1.20 22.11 17.42
N GLN A 485 1.76 23.26 17.05
CA GLN A 485 1.59 24.51 17.80
C GLN A 485 0.12 24.96 17.82
N SER A 486 -0.59 24.90 16.69
CA SER A 486 -2.03 25.25 16.61
C SER A 486 -2.90 24.38 17.53
N ARG A 487 -2.58 23.07 17.60
CA ARG A 487 -3.22 22.14 18.54
C ARG A 487 -2.88 22.47 19.99
N SER A 488 -1.64 22.89 20.28
CA SER A 488 -1.20 23.27 21.63
C SER A 488 -1.84 24.56 22.14
N VAL A 489 -2.07 25.56 21.29
CA VAL A 489 -2.67 26.86 21.68
C VAL A 489 -4.16 26.72 22.04
N GLY A 490 -4.83 25.66 21.56
CA GLY A 490 -6.17 25.30 22.03
C GLY A 490 -6.24 24.86 23.50
N ARG A 491 -5.09 24.54 24.12
CA ARG A 491 -4.99 24.07 25.50
C ARG A 491 -5.22 25.22 26.49
N THR A 492 -6.47 25.46 26.87
CA THR A 492 -6.74 25.98 28.23
C THR A 492 -6.31 24.92 29.26
N GLN A 493 -5.77 25.33 30.42
CA GLN A 493 -5.13 24.52 31.48
C GLN A 493 -5.87 23.24 31.97
N MET A 494 -7.02 22.88 31.42
CA MET A 494 -7.84 21.74 31.79
C MET A 494 -7.98 20.61 30.74
N ASN A 495 -7.45 20.74 29.52
CA ASN A 495 -7.66 19.74 28.45
C ASN A 495 -6.34 19.22 27.84
N GLU A 496 -6.07 17.93 28.02
CA GLU A 496 -5.08 17.18 27.24
C GLU A 496 -5.65 16.93 25.83
N GLN A 497 -5.75 17.99 25.03
CA GLN A 497 -6.60 18.04 23.82
C GLN A 497 -6.18 17.07 22.70
N SER A 498 -4.92 16.64 22.65
CA SER A 498 -4.41 15.77 21.59
C SER A 498 -4.97 14.34 21.63
N SER A 499 -5.34 13.83 22.82
CA SER A 499 -5.95 12.50 22.97
C SER A 499 -7.44 12.48 22.61
N ARG A 500 -8.05 13.65 22.45
CA ARG A 500 -9.50 13.84 22.39
C ARG A 500 -10.00 14.35 21.06
N SER A 501 -9.13 14.40 20.07
CA SER A 501 -9.40 14.92 18.74
C SER A 501 -8.77 14.01 17.69
N HIS A 502 -9.40 13.86 16.53
CA HIS A 502 -8.79 13.17 15.40
C HIS A 502 -7.94 14.14 14.60
N PHE A 503 -6.67 13.82 14.40
CA PHE A 503 -5.78 14.56 13.51
C PHE A 503 -5.73 13.88 12.15
N VAL A 504 -5.98 14.66 11.09
CA VAL A 504 -5.97 14.18 9.71
C VAL A 504 -4.94 14.96 8.92
N PHE A 505 -3.89 14.27 8.48
CA PHE A 505 -2.95 14.76 7.48
C PHE A 505 -3.36 14.20 6.12
N THR A 506 -3.52 15.07 5.12
CA THR A 506 -3.81 14.67 3.75
C THR A 506 -2.78 15.28 2.81
N MET A 507 -2.18 14.43 1.99
CA MET A 507 -1.32 14.82 0.88
C MET A 507 -1.95 14.41 -0.44
N ARG A 508 -2.12 15.37 -1.35
CA ARG A 508 -2.58 15.17 -2.73
C ARG A 508 -1.37 15.20 -3.65
N ILE A 509 -1.28 14.22 -4.53
CA ILE A 509 -0.13 14.01 -5.42
C ILE A 509 -0.66 13.96 -6.85
N THR A 510 -0.27 14.92 -7.67
CA THR A 510 -0.60 14.93 -9.10
C THR A 510 0.68 14.74 -9.88
N GLY A 511 0.77 13.64 -10.64
CA GLY A 511 1.92 13.35 -11.51
C GLY A 511 1.55 13.44 -12.97
N VAL A 512 2.39 14.09 -13.78
CA VAL A 512 2.23 14.18 -15.24
C VAL A 512 3.53 13.74 -15.89
N ASN A 513 3.42 12.88 -16.90
CA ASN A 513 4.54 12.51 -17.76
C ASN A 513 4.21 12.96 -19.19
N GLU A 514 4.93 13.97 -19.69
CA GLU A 514 4.64 14.59 -20.97
C GLU A 514 5.00 13.68 -22.15
N SER A 515 6.06 12.89 -22.06
CA SER A 515 6.49 12.00 -23.14
C SER A 515 5.54 10.80 -23.35
N THR A 516 4.83 10.39 -22.31
CA THR A 516 3.86 9.26 -22.38
C THR A 516 2.40 9.72 -22.31
N GLU A 517 2.15 11.03 -22.21
CA GLU A 517 0.82 11.64 -22.03
C GLU A 517 0.02 11.08 -20.82
N GLN A 518 0.72 10.52 -19.84
CA GLN A 518 0.10 9.93 -18.66
C GLN A 518 -0.11 10.97 -17.56
N GLN A 519 -1.28 10.93 -16.92
CA GLN A 519 -1.55 11.65 -15.68
C GLN A 519 -2.02 10.67 -14.59
N VAL A 520 -1.46 10.83 -13.40
CA VAL A 520 -1.83 10.10 -12.18
C VAL A 520 -2.27 11.08 -11.09
N GLN A 521 -3.28 10.69 -10.33
CA GLN A 521 -3.74 11.43 -9.15
C GLN A 521 -3.83 10.48 -7.96
N GLY A 522 -3.02 10.76 -6.94
CA GLY A 522 -2.92 9.99 -5.71
C GLY A 522 -3.32 10.82 -4.50
N VAL A 523 -3.80 10.14 -3.46
CA VAL A 523 -4.13 10.77 -2.17
C VAL A 523 -3.60 9.89 -1.04
N LEU A 524 -2.81 10.46 -0.15
CA LEU A 524 -2.32 9.81 1.06
C LEU A 524 -2.95 10.48 2.28
N ASN A 525 -3.78 9.75 3.02
CA ASN A 525 -4.35 10.16 4.29
C ASN A 525 -3.64 9.44 5.43
N LEU A 526 -3.06 10.19 6.36
CA LEU A 526 -2.38 9.67 7.56
C LEU A 526 -3.06 10.26 8.79
N ILE A 527 -3.65 9.39 9.63
CA ILE A 527 -4.65 9.82 10.62
C ILE A 527 -4.29 9.31 12.01
N ASP A 528 -4.17 10.22 12.96
CA ASP A 528 -4.04 9.91 14.38
C ASP A 528 -5.41 10.08 15.05
N LEU A 529 -6.08 8.96 15.33
CA LEU A 529 -7.43 9.00 15.93
C LEU A 529 -7.36 9.37 17.40
N ALA A 530 -8.47 9.88 17.93
CA ALA A 530 -8.66 10.07 19.36
C ALA A 530 -8.58 8.72 20.13
N GLY A 531 -8.38 8.81 21.45
CA GLY A 531 -8.36 7.67 22.36
C GLY A 531 -9.65 6.85 22.30
N SER A 532 -9.50 5.52 22.27
CA SER A 532 -10.62 4.57 22.22
C SER A 532 -11.18 4.18 23.59
N GLU A 533 -10.66 4.75 24.67
CA GLU A 533 -11.06 4.40 26.03
C GLU A 533 -12.52 4.72 26.35
N ARG A 534 -13.16 3.83 27.11
CA ARG A 534 -14.59 3.95 27.45
C ARG A 534 -14.87 4.99 28.53
N LEU A 535 -16.02 5.66 28.36
CA LEU A 535 -16.60 6.66 29.27
C LEU A 535 -16.60 6.25 30.76
N SER A 536 -16.87 4.96 31.06
CA SER A 536 -17.07 4.44 32.41
C SER A 536 -15.84 4.57 33.32
N LYS A 537 -14.63 4.71 32.75
CA LYS A 537 -13.39 4.92 33.51
C LYS A 537 -13.02 6.40 33.69
N SER A 538 -13.68 7.31 32.97
CA SER A 538 -13.27 8.73 32.91
C SER A 538 -13.75 9.58 34.09
N GLY A 539 -14.79 9.14 34.82
CA GLY A 539 -15.41 9.92 35.92
C GLY A 539 -15.92 11.31 35.51
N SER A 540 -16.12 11.56 34.21
CA SER A 540 -16.38 12.90 33.68
C SER A 540 -17.83 13.36 33.87
N THR A 541 -18.03 14.62 34.27
CA THR A 541 -19.34 15.27 34.46
C THR A 541 -19.46 16.55 33.62
N GLY A 542 -20.68 17.00 33.34
CA GLY A 542 -20.95 18.25 32.61
C GLY A 542 -20.47 18.24 31.15
N ASP A 543 -19.83 19.31 30.70
CA ASP A 543 -19.38 19.44 29.30
C ASP A 543 -18.28 18.43 28.91
N ARG A 544 -17.49 17.93 29.88
CA ARG A 544 -16.55 16.83 29.65
C ARG A 544 -17.24 15.51 29.29
N LEU A 545 -18.45 15.28 29.83
CA LEU A 545 -19.24 14.12 29.47
C LEU A 545 -19.70 14.21 28.01
N LYS A 546 -20.20 15.38 27.58
CA LYS A 546 -20.61 15.63 26.19
C LYS A 546 -19.44 15.48 25.22
N GLU A 547 -18.26 16.00 25.58
CA GLU A 547 -17.03 15.85 24.81
C GLU A 547 -16.65 14.37 24.66
N THR A 548 -16.60 13.63 25.77
CA THR A 548 -16.24 12.20 25.75
C THR A 548 -17.27 11.35 25.01
N GLN A 549 -18.55 11.74 25.03
CA GLN A 549 -19.61 11.14 24.20
C GLN A 549 -19.39 11.41 22.71
N ALA A 550 -19.01 12.63 22.32
CA ALA A 550 -18.76 12.95 20.92
C ALA A 550 -17.54 12.20 20.35
N ILE A 551 -16.48 12.07 21.14
CA ILE A 551 -15.29 11.28 20.76
C ILE A 551 -15.67 9.82 20.54
N ASN A 552 -16.34 9.21 21.53
CA ASN A 552 -16.78 7.83 21.40
C ASN A 552 -17.77 7.65 20.25
N LYS A 553 -18.68 8.60 20.01
CA LYS A 553 -19.61 8.57 18.87
C LYS A 553 -18.88 8.43 17.54
N SER A 554 -17.82 9.20 17.32
CA SER A 554 -17.06 9.14 16.06
C SER A 554 -16.36 7.79 15.85
N LEU A 555 -15.80 7.19 16.90
CA LEU A 555 -15.15 5.87 16.85
C LEU A 555 -16.17 4.72 16.75
N SER A 556 -17.30 4.81 17.44
CA SER A 556 -18.41 3.87 17.29
C SER A 556 -19.00 3.92 15.89
N SER A 557 -19.20 5.12 15.33
CA SER A 557 -19.67 5.28 13.95
C SER A 557 -18.68 4.66 12.95
N LEU A 558 -17.36 4.80 13.19
CA LEU A 558 -16.34 4.16 12.37
C LEU A 558 -16.45 2.64 12.41
N ALA A 559 -16.69 2.07 13.59
CA ALA A 559 -16.92 0.65 13.74
C ALA A 559 -18.19 0.19 12.99
N ASP A 560 -19.30 0.92 13.14
CA ASP A 560 -20.56 0.63 12.47
C ASP A 560 -20.40 0.65 10.95
N VAL A 561 -19.69 1.64 10.41
CA VAL A 561 -19.39 1.75 8.97
C VAL A 561 -18.57 0.56 8.49
N ILE A 562 -17.47 0.22 9.17
CA ILE A 562 -16.63 -0.92 8.77
C ILE A 562 -17.43 -2.23 8.82
N PHE A 563 -18.27 -2.42 9.83
CA PHE A 563 -19.06 -3.64 9.96
C PHE A 563 -20.19 -3.74 8.95
N ALA A 564 -20.86 -2.62 8.63
CA ALA A 564 -21.84 -2.57 7.56
C ALA A 564 -21.20 -2.90 6.20
N LEU A 565 -19.99 -2.39 5.94
CA LEU A 565 -19.20 -2.71 4.74
C LEU A 565 -18.83 -4.20 4.69
N ALA A 566 -18.36 -4.76 5.80
CA ALA A 566 -17.98 -6.18 5.90
C ALA A 566 -19.17 -7.12 5.62
N LYS A 567 -20.34 -6.76 6.14
CA LYS A 567 -21.59 -7.49 5.93
C LYS A 567 -22.24 -7.23 4.57
N LYS A 568 -21.67 -6.32 3.77
CA LYS A 568 -22.22 -5.87 2.48
C LYS A 568 -23.67 -5.37 2.61
N GLU A 569 -23.95 -4.62 3.68
CA GLU A 569 -25.26 -4.00 3.90
C GLU A 569 -25.52 -2.91 2.83
N ASP A 570 -26.77 -2.81 2.36
CA ASP A 570 -27.17 -1.84 1.31
C ASP A 570 -26.96 -0.38 1.77
N HIS A 571 -27.18 -0.11 3.04
CA HIS A 571 -27.02 1.21 3.63
C HIS A 571 -25.85 1.24 4.61
N VAL A 572 -24.77 1.94 4.24
CA VAL A 572 -23.61 2.17 5.10
C VAL A 572 -23.71 3.58 5.73
N PRO A 573 -23.70 3.72 7.08
CA PRO A 573 -24.02 4.95 7.76
C PRO A 573 -22.84 5.96 7.85
N PHE A 574 -22.19 6.26 6.73
CA PHE A 574 -21.03 7.18 6.68
C PHE A 574 -21.32 8.56 7.26
N ARG A 575 -22.56 9.03 7.21
CA ARG A 575 -22.97 10.37 7.68
C ARG A 575 -23.13 10.49 9.20
N ASN A 576 -23.03 9.40 9.96
CA ASN A 576 -23.24 9.42 11.41
C ASN A 576 -22.17 10.21 12.18
N SER A 577 -20.97 10.37 11.60
CA SER A 577 -19.90 11.23 12.10
C SER A 577 -19.18 11.96 10.96
N LYS A 578 -18.64 13.14 11.25
CA LYS A 578 -17.73 13.86 10.34
C LYS A 578 -16.50 13.03 9.99
N LEU A 579 -15.98 12.22 10.92
CA LEU A 579 -14.83 11.36 10.66
C LEU A 579 -15.16 10.31 9.60
N THR A 580 -16.26 9.56 9.79
CA THR A 580 -16.68 8.53 8.85
C THR A 580 -17.09 9.11 7.50
N TYR A 581 -17.68 10.31 7.50
CA TYR A 581 -18.05 10.97 6.26
C TYR A 581 -16.79 11.43 5.51
N LEU A 582 -15.81 12.03 6.20
CA LEU A 582 -14.52 12.40 5.60
C LEU A 582 -13.82 11.19 4.99
N LEU A 583 -13.84 10.07 5.71
CA LEU A 583 -13.21 8.80 5.35
C LEU A 583 -14.03 7.95 4.37
N GLN A 584 -15.22 8.37 3.97
CA GLN A 584 -16.12 7.56 3.15
C GLN A 584 -15.42 6.98 1.91
N PRO A 585 -14.65 7.74 1.11
CA PRO A 585 -13.98 7.18 -0.06
C PRO A 585 -12.72 6.36 0.24
N CYS A 586 -12.26 6.39 1.49
CA CYS A 586 -11.14 5.58 1.97
C CYS A 586 -11.61 4.22 2.49
N LEU A 587 -12.77 4.19 3.13
CA LEU A 587 -13.35 2.99 3.72
C LEU A 587 -14.25 2.25 2.73
N GLY A 588 -14.95 2.96 1.84
CA GLY A 588 -15.73 2.38 0.76
C GLY A 588 -15.06 2.59 -0.60
N GLY A 589 -14.99 1.54 -1.40
CA GLY A 589 -14.56 1.64 -2.81
C GLY A 589 -13.06 1.44 -3.02
N ASP A 590 -12.47 2.29 -3.87
CA ASP A 590 -11.22 2.03 -4.59
C ASP A 590 -9.91 2.40 -3.83
N SER A 591 -9.91 2.27 -2.50
CA SER A 591 -8.82 2.74 -1.64
C SER A 591 -8.06 1.58 -0.99
N LYS A 592 -6.76 1.80 -0.75
CA LYS A 592 -5.93 0.90 0.07
C LYS A 592 -5.88 1.43 1.49
N THR A 593 -6.44 0.68 2.43
CA THR A 593 -6.61 1.12 3.81
C THR A 593 -5.83 0.23 4.76
N LEU A 594 -5.15 0.86 5.72
CA LEU A 594 -4.42 0.19 6.77
C LEU A 594 -4.77 0.79 8.13
N MET A 595 -5.16 -0.09 9.04
CA MET A 595 -5.37 0.24 10.44
C MET A 595 -4.17 -0.21 11.27
N PHE A 596 -3.56 0.72 12.01
CA PHE A 596 -2.71 0.37 13.15
C PHE A 596 -3.57 0.24 14.40
N VAL A 597 -3.48 -0.89 15.10
CA VAL A 597 -3.94 -1.04 16.48
C VAL A 597 -2.75 -0.92 17.43
N ASN A 598 -2.69 0.18 18.16
CA ASN A 598 -1.64 0.51 19.11
C ASN A 598 -2.04 0.09 20.52
N LEU A 599 -1.18 -0.68 21.19
CA LEU A 599 -1.44 -1.27 22.50
C LEU A 599 -0.40 -0.86 23.53
N SER A 600 -0.85 -0.63 24.77
CA SER A 600 0.02 -0.46 25.93
C SER A 600 0.30 -1.82 26.59
N PRO A 601 1.55 -2.16 26.91
CA PRO A 601 1.91 -3.37 27.66
C PRO A 601 1.51 -3.33 29.13
N GLU A 602 0.99 -2.19 29.62
CA GLU A 602 0.64 -2.04 31.03
C GLU A 602 -0.57 -2.90 31.44
N PRO A 603 -0.51 -3.56 32.62
CA PRO A 603 -1.64 -4.29 33.20
C PRO A 603 -2.88 -3.43 33.41
N SER A 604 -2.71 -2.16 33.80
CA SER A 604 -3.79 -1.16 33.96
C SER A 604 -4.60 -0.96 32.67
N SER A 605 -3.91 -1.09 31.53
CA SER A 605 -4.42 -0.88 30.18
C SER A 605 -4.99 -2.17 29.56
N ALA A 606 -4.84 -3.32 30.22
CA ALA A 606 -5.20 -4.61 29.65
C ALA A 606 -6.66 -4.67 29.17
N SER A 607 -7.61 -4.18 29.97
CA SER A 607 -9.03 -4.17 29.59
C SER A 607 -9.32 -3.36 28.30
N GLU A 608 -8.63 -2.25 28.09
CA GLU A 608 -8.80 -1.44 26.87
C GLU A 608 -8.03 -2.05 25.69
N SER A 609 -6.81 -2.55 25.92
CA SER A 609 -6.04 -3.30 24.92
C SER A 609 -6.83 -4.49 24.37
N LEU A 610 -7.57 -5.21 25.22
CA LEU A 610 -8.46 -6.30 24.80
C LEU A 610 -9.61 -5.79 23.91
N CYS A 611 -10.18 -4.63 24.24
CA CYS A 611 -11.22 -4.01 23.42
C CYS A 611 -10.68 -3.59 22.05
N SER A 612 -9.49 -2.98 22.02
CA SER A 612 -8.82 -2.58 20.78
C SER A 612 -8.47 -3.78 19.91
N LEU A 613 -7.97 -4.88 20.50
CA LEU A 613 -7.68 -6.13 19.80
C LEU A 613 -8.94 -6.76 19.20
N ARG A 614 -10.05 -6.82 19.95
CA ARG A 614 -11.33 -7.34 19.44
C ARG A 614 -11.88 -6.51 18.30
N PHE A 615 -11.78 -5.18 18.40
CA PHE A 615 -12.17 -4.29 17.31
C PHE A 615 -11.31 -4.53 16.06
N ALA A 616 -9.99 -4.50 16.22
CA ALA A 616 -9.03 -4.73 15.15
C ALA A 616 -9.23 -6.10 14.47
N ALA A 617 -9.50 -7.16 15.24
CA ALA A 617 -9.73 -8.50 14.68
C ALA A 617 -10.98 -8.55 13.80
N ARG A 618 -12.03 -7.80 14.15
CA ARG A 618 -13.22 -7.66 13.31
C ARG A 618 -12.92 -6.86 12.04
N VAL A 619 -12.13 -5.79 12.12
CA VAL A 619 -11.68 -5.03 10.95
C VAL A 619 -10.83 -5.90 10.01
N ASN A 620 -9.97 -6.76 10.57
CA ASN A 620 -9.10 -7.67 9.81
C ASN A 620 -9.88 -8.73 9.01
N ALA A 621 -11.07 -9.10 9.49
CA ALA A 621 -11.96 -10.04 8.80
C ALA A 621 -12.78 -9.38 7.66
N CYS A 622 -12.62 -8.08 7.40
CA CYS A 622 -13.41 -7.35 6.40
C CYS A 622 -12.73 -7.40 5.02
N GLU A 623 -13.43 -7.90 4.01
CA GLU A 623 -13.02 -7.76 2.60
C GLU A 623 -13.83 -6.65 1.91
N ILE A 624 -13.15 -5.64 1.36
CA ILE A 624 -13.75 -4.55 0.59
C ILE A 624 -13.31 -4.65 -0.88
N GLY A 625 -14.15 -4.22 -1.82
CA GLY A 625 -13.95 -4.37 -3.29
C GLY A 625 -12.64 -3.81 -3.87
N THR A 626 -12.33 -4.18 -5.12
CA THR A 626 -11.03 -3.97 -5.79
C THR A 626 -10.68 -2.49 -6.07
N PRO A 627 -9.48 -1.98 -5.71
CA PRO A 627 -9.04 -0.61 -5.95
C PRO A 627 -8.82 -0.26 -7.41
N ARG A 628 -9.52 0.76 -7.93
CA ARG A 628 -9.25 1.35 -9.25
C ARG A 628 -8.23 2.49 -9.18
N ARG A 629 -7.28 2.44 -10.11
CA ARG A 629 -6.29 3.49 -10.36
C ARG A 629 -6.94 4.66 -11.10
N GLN A 630 -6.69 5.89 -10.66
CA GLN A 630 -7.09 7.08 -11.42
C GLN A 630 -6.03 7.39 -12.49
N LEU A 631 -6.33 6.98 -13.72
CA LEU A 631 -5.56 7.29 -14.91
C LEU A 631 -6.41 8.11 -15.85
N ASN A 632 -5.97 9.33 -16.14
CA ASN A 632 -6.55 10.14 -17.20
C ASN A 632 -5.54 10.22 -18.35
N ILE A 633 -5.98 9.88 -19.56
CA ILE A 633 -5.23 10.15 -20.79
C ILE A 633 -5.65 11.55 -21.22
N ARG A 634 -4.69 12.46 -21.40
CA ARG A 634 -4.98 13.80 -21.91
C ARG A 634 -5.56 13.68 -23.32
N THR A 635 -6.85 13.93 -23.51
CA THR A 635 -7.40 14.21 -24.83
C THR A 635 -6.99 15.62 -25.21
N SER A 636 -6.20 15.76 -26.27
CA SER A 636 -5.85 17.07 -26.81
C SER A 636 -7.14 17.76 -27.29
N ASN A 637 -7.57 18.80 -26.58
CA ASN A 637 -8.53 19.75 -27.12
C ASN A 637 -7.80 20.54 -28.22
N SER A 638 -7.87 20.06 -29.45
CA SER A 638 -7.50 20.78 -30.65
C SER A 638 -8.53 21.90 -30.93
N ARG A 639 -8.53 22.95 -30.10
CA ARG A 639 -9.05 24.25 -30.50
C ARG A 639 -7.90 25.11 -31.02
N LEU A 640 -7.43 24.76 -32.21
CA LEU A 640 -6.87 25.75 -33.13
C LEU A 640 -8.03 26.65 -33.56
N SER A 641 -8.20 27.77 -32.88
CA SER A 641 -9.00 28.89 -33.37
C SER A 641 -8.17 29.63 -34.41
N TYR A 642 -8.26 29.20 -35.67
CA TYR A 642 -8.14 30.14 -36.78
C TYR A 642 -9.53 30.74 -37.00
N GLY A 643 -9.63 32.04 -36.74
CA GLY A 643 -10.82 32.86 -36.85
C GLY A 643 -10.51 34.24 -36.32
#